data_AF-A0A1G0XHC1-F1
#
_entry.id   AF-A0A1G0XHC1-F1
#
_cell.length_a   1.000
_cell.length_b   1.000
_cell.length_c   1.000
_cell.angle_alpha   90.00
_cell.angle_beta   90.00
_cell.angle_gamma   90.00
#
_symmetry.space_group_name_H-M   'P 1'
#
loop_
_entity.id
_entity.type
_entity.pdbx_description
1 polymer ?
#
loop_
_entity_poly.entity_id
_entity_poly.type
_entity_poly.pdbx_seq_one_letter_code
_entity_poly.pdbx_strand_id
1 'polypeptide(L)'
;MNFNTEQDAYLSLRNIIAERTNKIVFWVGSGLSADAKLPGWQKLKEDLLKVLINKANTLSSEDSKKLLGIHDDICKIKNNWLAFQRIRKSLGDTSYRDSIREMLRPAASIEVPEMYTMIWKLRIAGLLNLNIDRLATRARQMYASNSNITEFSGKRISNYLHTLNSPQPFIVNLHGDYDDFESWVFTRDELDELKSHHSYKEFIRAILLTCTVVFIGISADDEAVGGHIEQVNKFASDVSTHYWITNRNDLVTDGWAEKFGVRLIRYESKLNDHSALSELFNDLLTFVPKDDEAPPIEPFRTNLREVGDEGPNDLIKLESEKIRIILNKKAKSILEDQSPDKYKKYEKFFEEYDQAIHRAWYNSDIEGQNTMLGFTLNKLHARGAFGRVYKATSPNGQTVAVKILLEEERRSENFLQSFRRGVRSMRILSNHQIRGIVEYKDATEIPAFVVMEWVDGPNLDMAVKSKQINNWNMILKVTSQLTEIIENAHRVPERVLHRDLRPPNIMLQNFFNRSESWNVVVLDFDLSWHLGASEQSVLHSSSTAGYLAPEQIQKSKFSTRHSAVDSYGLGMTFFFIISSRDPLPAESLHRDWEMNVSDLARQIKTTKWHSIPNRFSRLIINATKYNQSERWDVTQIKSELLRLLDANQKPEKIESAELLAEEIFSRSKYASQYKWNSDKLSASMDLANGLRICLIGDESRNRILIQINWVNKGGDSQRNILKWLERTSNKAYRLLKESKWVIETNSKSGQSLNISGFIDVENTSGRIDVLAKCIDNIIYTINF
;
A
#
# COMPACT_ATOMS: atom_id res chain seq x y z
N MET A 1 22.98 18.52 -14.80
CA MET A 1 22.55 17.56 -13.78
C MET A 1 23.81 16.97 -13.19
N ASN A 2 23.94 17.06 -11.87
CA ASN A 2 25.02 16.46 -11.09
C ASN A 2 24.72 15.00 -10.72
N PHE A 3 23.51 14.51 -11.02
CA PHE A 3 23.11 13.11 -10.82
C PHE A 3 22.89 12.37 -12.15
N ASN A 4 23.37 11.13 -12.25
CA ASN A 4 23.16 10.26 -13.42
C ASN A 4 21.84 9.48 -13.29
N THR A 5 20.83 9.85 -14.08
CA THR A 5 19.50 9.23 -14.10
C THR A 5 19.43 7.92 -14.89
N GLU A 6 20.48 7.53 -15.61
CA GLU A 6 20.51 6.33 -16.45
C GLU A 6 21.03 5.08 -15.71
N GLN A 7 21.26 5.17 -14.39
CA GLN A 7 21.64 4.01 -13.59
C GLN A 7 20.49 3.00 -13.52
N ASP A 8 20.71 1.74 -13.89
CA ASP A 8 19.66 0.70 -13.89
C ASP A 8 18.93 0.56 -12.55
N ALA A 9 19.67 0.64 -11.44
CA ALA A 9 19.10 0.61 -10.09
C ALA A 9 18.19 1.83 -9.83
N TYR A 10 18.60 3.00 -10.29
CA TYR A 10 17.81 4.23 -10.14
C TYR A 10 16.54 4.19 -11.01
N LEU A 11 16.66 3.80 -12.29
CA LEU A 11 15.51 3.65 -13.19
C LEU A 11 14.45 2.71 -12.60
N SER A 12 14.90 1.61 -12.02
CA SER A 12 14.03 0.65 -11.37
C SER A 12 13.36 1.22 -10.11
N LEU A 13 14.11 1.89 -9.22
CA LEU A 13 13.54 2.55 -8.05
C LEU A 13 12.55 3.66 -8.44
N ARG A 14 12.89 4.47 -9.46
CA ARG A 14 12.04 5.55 -9.98
C ARG A 14 10.70 5.03 -10.47
N ASN A 15 10.70 3.93 -11.24
CA ASN A 15 9.47 3.28 -11.66
C ASN A 15 8.67 2.75 -10.46
N ILE A 16 9.32 2.08 -9.48
CA ILE A 16 8.67 1.59 -8.26
C ILE A 16 7.93 2.72 -7.52
N ILE A 17 8.59 3.87 -7.36
CA ILE A 17 8.05 5.04 -6.67
C ILE A 17 6.91 5.68 -7.46
N ALA A 18 7.12 5.95 -8.74
CA ALA A 18 6.15 6.67 -9.58
C ALA A 18 4.91 5.83 -9.89
N GLU A 19 5.07 4.52 -10.01
CA GLU A 19 3.97 3.60 -10.26
C GLU A 19 3.29 3.07 -8.98
N ARG A 20 3.92 3.25 -7.80
CA ARG A 20 3.45 2.71 -6.51
C ARG A 20 3.31 1.19 -6.53
N THR A 21 4.40 0.51 -6.88
CA THR A 21 4.40 -0.94 -7.07
C THR A 21 4.58 -1.73 -5.77
N ASN A 22 5.20 -1.13 -4.76
CA ASN A 22 5.41 -1.74 -3.46
C ASN A 22 5.38 -0.70 -2.32
N LYS A 23 5.20 -1.17 -1.07
CA LYS A 23 5.41 -0.32 0.11
C LYS A 23 6.88 0.10 0.14
N ILE A 24 7.13 1.39 0.30
CA ILE A 24 8.49 1.92 0.41
C ILE A 24 8.77 2.27 1.86
N VAL A 25 9.86 1.75 2.40
CA VAL A 25 10.35 2.08 3.74
C VAL A 25 11.75 2.67 3.60
N PHE A 26 11.96 3.85 4.18
CA PHE A 26 13.30 4.44 4.24
C PHE A 26 13.99 4.01 5.52
N TRP A 27 15.22 3.52 5.39
CA TRP A 27 16.10 3.28 6.53
C TRP A 27 17.17 4.36 6.54
N VAL A 28 17.11 5.22 7.55
CA VAL A 28 17.89 6.46 7.62
C VAL A 28 18.90 6.41 8.76
N GLY A 29 20.12 6.85 8.46
CA GLY A 29 21.20 7.02 9.42
C GLY A 29 21.66 8.47 9.53
N SER A 30 22.76 8.69 10.25
CA SER A 30 23.23 10.04 10.60
C SER A 30 23.69 10.86 9.39
N GLY A 31 24.01 10.23 8.26
CA GLY A 31 24.40 10.93 7.03
C GLY A 31 23.27 11.81 6.47
N LEU A 32 22.01 11.44 6.69
CA LEU A 32 20.86 12.25 6.28
C LEU A 32 20.69 13.52 7.15
N SER A 33 21.20 13.48 8.38
CA SER A 33 21.18 14.61 9.33
C SER A 33 22.41 15.50 9.23
N ALA A 34 23.32 15.27 8.28
CA ALA A 34 24.59 16.00 8.19
C ALA A 34 24.40 17.53 8.07
N ASP A 35 23.42 17.96 7.28
CA ASP A 35 23.09 19.38 7.09
C ASP A 35 22.54 20.05 8.35
N ALA A 36 21.96 19.25 9.26
CA ALA A 36 21.52 19.73 10.58
C ALA A 36 22.69 19.95 11.54
N LYS A 37 23.95 19.65 11.15
CA LYS A 37 25.16 19.85 11.99
C LYS A 37 25.09 19.18 13.37
N LEU A 38 24.26 18.13 13.50
CA LEU A 38 24.21 17.32 14.71
C LEU A 38 25.49 16.46 14.83
N PRO A 39 25.93 16.15 16.07
CA PRO A 39 27.13 15.34 16.24
C PRO A 39 26.89 13.91 15.72
N GLY A 40 27.75 13.47 14.81
CA GLY A 40 27.83 12.05 14.46
C GLY A 40 28.42 11.21 15.59
N TRP A 41 28.37 9.88 15.45
CA TRP A 41 28.84 8.90 16.45
C TRP A 41 30.29 9.16 16.92
N GLN A 42 31.18 9.45 15.98
CA GLN A 42 32.60 9.73 16.28
C GLN A 42 32.76 11.02 17.11
N LYS A 43 32.01 12.07 16.75
CA LYS A 43 32.05 13.35 17.47
C LYS A 43 31.50 13.21 18.89
N LEU A 44 30.41 12.45 19.04
CA LEU A 44 29.83 12.14 20.34
C LEU A 44 30.80 11.37 21.24
N LYS A 45 31.55 10.40 20.68
CA LYS A 45 32.62 9.69 21.39
C LYS A 45 33.71 10.65 21.87
N GLU A 46 34.20 11.54 21.01
CA GLU A 46 35.23 12.52 21.36
C GLU A 46 34.77 13.47 22.48
N ASP A 47 33.54 13.96 22.41
CA ASP A 47 33.02 14.89 23.42
C ASP A 47 32.75 14.18 24.75
N LEU A 48 32.33 12.91 24.75
CA LEU A 48 32.23 12.09 25.97
C LEU A 48 33.61 11.78 26.59
N LEU A 49 34.64 11.57 25.77
CA LEU A 49 36.00 11.40 26.28
C LEU A 49 36.51 12.66 27.00
N LYS A 50 36.12 13.85 26.54
CA LYS A 50 36.41 15.11 27.27
C LYS A 50 35.72 15.16 28.62
N VAL A 51 34.48 14.69 28.73
CA VAL A 51 33.78 14.58 30.02
C VAL A 51 34.52 13.62 30.95
N LEU A 52 35.05 12.52 30.41
CA LEU A 52 35.86 11.56 31.18
C LEU A 52 37.16 12.20 31.70
N ILE A 53 37.85 13.01 30.89
CA ILE A 53 39.03 13.78 31.31
C ILE A 53 38.66 14.77 32.41
N ASN A 54 37.56 15.50 32.26
CA ASN A 54 37.10 16.46 33.27
C ASN A 54 36.80 15.76 34.61
N LYS A 55 36.21 14.56 34.56
CA LYS A 55 36.01 13.71 35.75
C LYS A 55 37.35 13.24 36.34
N ALA A 56 38.35 12.91 35.53
CA ALA A 56 39.67 12.52 36.02
C ALA A 56 40.37 13.67 36.77
N ASN A 57 40.17 14.91 36.32
CA ASN A 57 40.77 16.10 36.93
C ASN A 57 40.19 16.45 38.31
N THR A 58 39.02 15.92 38.67
CA THR A 58 38.37 16.16 39.97
C THR A 58 38.65 15.05 41.00
N LEU A 59 39.38 13.99 40.62
CA LEU A 59 39.69 12.84 41.46
C LEU A 59 41.07 12.95 42.14
N SER A 60 41.31 12.06 43.11
CA SER A 60 42.62 11.89 43.76
C SER A 60 43.72 11.52 42.73
N SER A 61 44.99 11.77 43.03
CA SER A 61 46.08 11.57 42.06
C SER A 61 46.20 10.12 41.53
N GLU A 62 45.79 9.13 42.32
CA GLU A 62 45.85 7.71 41.96
C GLU A 62 44.65 7.29 41.11
N ASP A 63 43.43 7.68 41.49
CA ASP A 63 42.21 7.43 40.73
C ASP A 63 42.21 8.19 39.39
N SER A 64 42.77 9.39 39.37
CA SER A 64 42.97 10.21 38.18
C SER A 64 43.86 9.51 37.15
N LYS A 65 45.03 8.98 37.57
CA LYS A 65 45.92 8.20 36.71
C LYS A 65 45.25 6.95 36.15
N LYS A 66 44.48 6.24 36.97
CA LYS A 66 43.74 5.04 36.54
C LYS A 66 42.69 5.37 35.47
N LEU A 67 41.94 6.45 35.66
CA LEU A 67 40.90 6.86 34.71
C LEU A 67 41.48 7.38 33.39
N LEU A 68 42.64 8.06 33.44
CA LEU A 68 43.39 8.49 32.25
C LEU A 68 43.96 7.30 31.47
N GLY A 69 44.43 6.26 32.15
CA GLY A 69 44.82 5.00 31.47
C GLY A 69 43.66 4.35 30.72
N ILE A 70 42.46 4.33 31.32
CA ILE A 70 41.24 3.82 30.67
C ILE A 70 40.85 4.69 29.47
N HIS A 71 40.97 6.03 29.58
CA HIS A 71 40.75 6.96 28.47
C HIS A 71 41.63 6.61 27.27
N ASP A 72 42.93 6.41 27.48
CA ASP A 72 43.88 6.12 26.41
C ASP A 72 43.60 4.77 25.72
N ASP A 73 43.11 3.79 26.47
CA ASP A 73 42.65 2.52 25.92
C ASP A 73 41.39 2.69 25.06
N ILE A 74 40.43 3.52 25.49
CA ILE A 74 39.20 3.78 24.73
C ILE A 74 39.50 4.53 23.41
N CYS A 75 40.46 5.46 23.42
CA CYS A 75 40.90 6.17 22.21
C CYS A 75 41.35 5.22 21.10
N LYS A 76 41.96 4.07 21.46
CA LYS A 76 42.42 3.05 20.50
C LYS A 76 41.30 2.18 19.93
N ILE A 77 40.12 2.16 20.55
CA ILE A 77 38.99 1.34 20.11
C ILE A 77 38.33 1.96 18.88
N LYS A 78 38.35 1.25 17.74
CA LYS A 78 37.68 1.69 16.50
C LYS A 78 36.16 1.55 16.54
N ASN A 79 35.64 0.49 17.17
CA ASN A 79 34.20 0.23 17.24
C ASN A 79 33.51 1.12 18.28
N ASN A 80 32.56 1.95 17.84
CA ASN A 80 31.88 2.92 18.71
C ASN A 80 31.01 2.26 19.79
N TRP A 81 30.34 1.12 19.50
CA TRP A 81 29.52 0.39 20.46
C TRP A 81 30.33 -0.06 21.70
N LEU A 82 31.54 -0.58 21.47
CA LEU A 82 32.44 -1.01 22.54
C LEU A 82 33.06 0.18 23.27
N ALA A 83 33.38 1.25 22.55
CA ALA A 83 33.89 2.48 23.16
C ALA A 83 32.86 3.09 24.11
N PHE A 84 31.60 3.24 23.68
CA PHE A 84 30.52 3.76 24.52
C PHE A 84 30.23 2.88 25.74
N GLN A 85 30.28 1.55 25.59
CA GLN A 85 30.14 0.63 26.72
C GLN A 85 31.21 0.88 27.79
N ARG A 86 32.48 1.07 27.39
CA ARG A 86 33.57 1.37 28.33
C ARG A 86 33.48 2.77 28.93
N ILE A 87 33.08 3.76 28.14
CA ILE A 87 32.85 5.14 28.61
C ILE A 87 31.75 5.14 29.68
N ARG A 88 30.61 4.49 29.43
CA ARG A 88 29.49 4.41 30.38
C ARG A 88 29.92 3.75 31.69
N LYS A 89 30.62 2.61 31.63
CA LYS A 89 31.18 1.94 32.83
C LYS A 89 32.11 2.84 33.65
N SER A 90 32.82 3.76 33.00
CA SER A 90 33.79 4.65 33.64
C SER A 90 33.16 5.95 34.18
N LEU A 91 32.21 6.53 33.45
CA LEU A 91 31.49 7.73 33.85
C LEU A 91 30.41 7.44 34.90
N GLY A 92 29.81 6.25 34.86
CA GLY A 92 28.59 5.93 35.59
C GLY A 92 27.34 6.35 34.81
N ASP A 93 26.23 5.65 35.04
CA ASP A 93 25.02 5.76 34.23
C ASP A 93 24.42 7.18 34.20
N THR A 94 24.33 7.84 35.35
CA THR A 94 23.75 9.19 35.45
C THR A 94 24.57 10.21 34.65
N SER A 95 25.88 10.30 34.91
CA SER A 95 26.74 11.28 34.22
C SER A 95 26.85 11.01 32.72
N TYR A 96 26.86 9.74 32.31
CA TYR A 96 26.85 9.36 30.90
C TYR A 96 25.56 9.83 30.20
N ARG A 97 24.39 9.55 30.80
CA ARG A 97 23.08 9.93 30.26
C ARG A 97 22.92 11.45 30.16
N ASP A 98 23.26 12.18 31.22
CA ASP A 98 23.13 13.64 31.24
C ASP A 98 24.07 14.31 30.22
N SER A 99 25.27 13.76 30.03
CA SER A 99 26.21 14.26 29.02
C SER A 99 25.67 14.09 27.60
N ILE A 100 25.11 12.92 27.27
CA ILE A 100 24.50 12.69 25.94
C ILE A 100 23.29 13.59 25.75
N ARG A 101 22.44 13.74 26.77
CA ARG A 101 21.27 14.63 26.71
C ARG A 101 21.68 16.06 26.36
N GLU A 102 22.68 16.62 27.02
CA GLU A 102 23.16 17.97 26.70
C GLU A 102 23.75 18.06 25.29
N MET A 103 24.48 17.03 24.84
CA MET A 103 25.05 16.98 23.47
C MET A 103 23.97 16.90 22.39
N LEU A 104 22.86 16.20 22.62
CA LEU A 104 21.76 16.03 21.66
C LEU A 104 20.66 17.09 21.79
N ARG A 105 20.68 17.91 22.85
CA ARG A 105 19.70 18.98 23.11
C ARG A 105 19.37 19.86 21.89
N PRO A 106 20.31 20.24 21.01
CA PRO A 106 20.00 21.04 19.82
C PRO A 106 19.02 20.36 18.84
N ALA A 107 18.93 19.03 18.84
CA ALA A 107 18.08 18.27 17.92
C ALA A 107 16.58 18.61 18.05
N ALA A 108 16.15 19.09 19.22
CA ALA A 108 14.77 19.49 19.46
C ALA A 108 14.36 20.75 18.67
N SER A 109 15.30 21.65 18.36
CA SER A 109 15.00 22.98 17.79
C SER A 109 15.68 23.27 16.45
N ILE A 110 16.65 22.47 16.03
CA ILE A 110 17.39 22.70 14.79
C ILE A 110 16.47 22.68 13.56
N GLU A 111 16.86 23.37 12.49
CA GLU A 111 16.09 23.33 11.24
C GLU A 111 16.08 21.91 10.66
N VAL A 112 14.92 21.49 10.15
CA VAL A 112 14.76 20.16 9.56
C VAL A 112 15.39 20.17 8.17
N PRO A 113 16.38 19.31 7.87
CA PRO A 113 16.94 19.23 6.52
C PRO A 113 15.86 18.95 5.48
N GLU A 114 15.96 19.60 4.31
CA GLU A 114 14.98 19.49 3.23
C GLU A 114 14.71 18.03 2.85
N MET A 115 15.74 17.18 2.91
CA MET A 115 15.66 15.77 2.54
C MET A 115 14.59 14.99 3.30
N TYR A 116 14.44 15.23 4.61
CA TYR A 116 13.38 14.56 5.38
C TYR A 116 11.99 14.95 4.86
N THR A 117 11.81 16.20 4.46
CA THR A 117 10.54 16.68 3.87
C THR A 117 10.30 16.06 2.50
N MET A 118 11.34 15.92 1.67
CA MET A 118 11.23 15.26 0.36
C MET A 118 10.86 13.77 0.49
N ILE A 119 11.46 13.05 1.45
CA ILE A 119 11.11 11.65 1.75
C ILE A 119 9.62 11.52 2.08
N TRP A 120 9.06 12.40 2.93
CA TRP A 120 7.63 12.37 3.24
C TRP A 120 6.74 12.72 2.04
N LYS A 121 7.19 13.61 1.15
CA LYS A 121 6.48 13.90 -0.12
C LYS A 121 6.40 12.69 -1.05
N LEU A 122 7.35 11.74 -0.95
CA LEU A 122 7.27 10.45 -1.64
C LEU A 122 6.22 9.50 -1.04
N ARG A 123 5.47 9.89 -0.01
CA ARG A 123 4.48 9.08 0.72
C ARG A 123 4.93 7.66 1.02
N ILE A 124 6.04 7.57 1.75
CA ILE A 124 6.58 6.30 2.21
C ILE A 124 5.62 5.63 3.21
N ALA A 125 5.65 4.30 3.27
CA ALA A 125 4.87 3.52 4.24
C ALA A 125 5.44 3.63 5.66
N GLY A 126 6.75 3.83 5.80
CA GLY A 126 7.36 4.03 7.10
C GLY A 126 8.83 4.43 7.02
N LEU A 127 9.37 4.87 8.14
CA LEU A 127 10.75 5.32 8.28
C LEU A 127 11.40 4.61 9.47
N LEU A 128 12.49 3.89 9.22
CA LEU A 128 13.35 3.28 10.23
C LEU A 128 14.50 4.23 10.54
N ASN A 129 14.50 4.79 11.74
CA ASN A 129 15.44 5.81 12.17
C ASN A 129 16.48 5.21 13.12
N LEU A 130 17.77 5.36 12.78
CA LEU A 130 18.89 5.02 13.66
C LEU A 130 19.34 6.21 14.53
N ASN A 131 18.86 7.42 14.22
CA ASN A 131 19.25 8.63 14.93
C ASN A 131 18.37 8.85 16.16
N ILE A 132 18.95 9.39 17.23
CA ILE A 132 18.21 9.84 18.42
C ILE A 132 17.99 11.34 18.27
N ASP A 133 17.02 11.70 17.43
CA ASP A 133 16.61 13.07 17.14
C ASP A 133 15.09 13.13 16.88
N ARG A 134 14.57 14.34 16.63
CA ARG A 134 13.14 14.55 16.27
C ARG A 134 12.98 15.03 14.83
N LEU A 135 13.98 14.88 13.97
CA LEU A 135 13.98 15.47 12.62
C LEU A 135 12.94 14.80 11.73
N ALA A 136 12.87 13.46 11.74
CA ALA A 136 11.90 12.70 10.95
C ALA A 136 10.45 13.05 11.34
N THR A 137 10.17 13.10 12.65
CA THR A 137 8.85 13.43 13.22
C THR A 137 8.45 14.86 12.92
N ARG A 138 9.37 15.83 13.10
CA ARG A 138 9.10 17.24 12.79
C ARG A 138 8.89 17.46 11.29
N ALA A 139 9.66 16.79 10.43
CA ALA A 139 9.45 16.82 8.98
C ALA A 139 8.04 16.31 8.61
N ARG A 140 7.59 15.23 9.25
CA ARG A 140 6.24 14.69 9.04
C ARG A 140 5.16 15.69 9.44
N GLN A 141 5.34 16.35 10.59
CA GLN A 141 4.42 17.38 11.09
C GLN A 141 4.42 18.62 10.19
N MET A 142 5.56 19.02 9.63
CA MET A 142 5.61 20.10 8.65
C MET A 142 4.84 19.75 7.36
N TYR A 143 4.92 18.49 6.93
CA TYR A 143 4.21 18.00 5.74
C TYR A 143 2.70 17.77 5.98
N ALA A 144 2.29 17.26 7.15
CA ALA A 144 0.89 17.25 7.57
C ALA A 144 0.75 17.57 9.07
N SER A 145 0.48 18.84 9.34
CA SER A 145 0.46 19.45 10.68
C SER A 145 -0.60 18.90 11.64
N ASN A 146 -1.58 18.16 11.12
CA ASN A 146 -2.66 17.60 11.92
C ASN A 146 -2.63 16.06 12.06
N SER A 147 -1.70 15.37 11.40
CA SER A 147 -1.61 13.89 11.42
C SER A 147 -0.78 13.38 12.58
N ASN A 148 -1.39 12.55 13.44
CA ASN A 148 -0.66 11.67 14.34
C ASN A 148 0.05 10.62 13.49
N ILE A 149 1.34 10.48 13.72
CA ILE A 149 2.13 9.38 13.19
C ILE A 149 2.30 8.34 14.30
N THR A 150 2.22 7.07 13.96
CA THR A 150 2.57 6.02 14.90
C THR A 150 4.09 5.97 15.02
N GLU A 151 4.61 6.56 16.10
CA GLU A 151 6.03 6.62 16.43
C GLU A 151 6.33 5.75 17.65
N PHE A 152 7.34 4.89 17.56
CA PHE A 152 7.74 4.01 18.66
C PHE A 152 9.22 3.64 18.60
N SER A 153 9.77 3.24 19.75
CA SER A 153 11.16 2.80 19.87
C SER A 153 11.33 1.31 19.57
N GLY A 154 12.56 0.92 19.20
CA GLY A 154 12.91 -0.48 18.93
C GLY A 154 12.56 -1.44 20.08
N LYS A 155 12.74 -1.01 21.33
CA LYS A 155 12.42 -1.82 22.53
C LYS A 155 10.92 -2.09 22.71
N ARG A 156 10.04 -1.30 22.07
CA ARG A 156 8.58 -1.38 22.26
C ARG A 156 7.85 -2.04 21.08
N ILE A 157 8.58 -2.54 20.07
CA ILE A 157 8.02 -3.09 18.82
C ILE A 157 6.91 -4.13 19.02
N SER A 158 6.97 -4.95 20.08
CA SER A 158 5.95 -5.98 20.36
C SER A 158 4.53 -5.42 20.38
N ASN A 159 4.37 -4.18 20.81
CA ASN A 159 3.06 -3.55 20.97
C ASN A 159 2.53 -2.96 19.64
N TYR A 160 3.38 -2.91 18.61
CA TYR A 160 3.11 -2.23 17.33
C TYR A 160 3.20 -3.13 16.11
N LEU A 161 3.27 -4.46 16.27
CA LEU A 161 3.29 -5.37 15.12
C LEU A 161 2.08 -5.15 14.19
N HIS A 162 0.94 -4.75 14.74
CA HIS A 162 -0.27 -4.42 13.98
C HIS A 162 -0.09 -3.22 13.04
N THR A 163 0.88 -2.32 13.30
CA THR A 163 1.16 -1.13 12.47
C THR A 163 1.67 -1.46 11.07
N LEU A 164 2.28 -2.64 10.89
CA LEU A 164 2.68 -3.14 9.56
C LEU A 164 1.47 -3.34 8.63
N ASN A 165 0.31 -3.61 9.23
CA ASN A 165 -0.99 -3.74 8.58
C ASN A 165 -1.85 -2.48 8.75
N SER A 166 -1.28 -1.37 9.22
CA SER A 166 -1.98 -0.08 9.25
C SER A 166 -1.84 0.59 7.88
N PRO A 167 -2.88 1.28 7.39
CA PRO A 167 -2.74 2.15 6.23
C PRO A 167 -1.96 3.44 6.56
N GLN A 168 -1.75 3.76 7.84
CA GLN A 168 -1.04 4.97 8.26
C GLN A 168 0.48 4.79 8.22
N PRO A 169 1.24 5.84 7.87
CA PRO A 169 2.69 5.78 7.93
C PRO A 169 3.16 5.68 9.39
N PHE A 170 4.33 5.07 9.59
CA PHE A 170 4.94 4.91 10.91
C PHE A 170 6.40 5.40 10.94
N ILE A 171 6.90 5.70 12.15
CA ILE A 171 8.32 5.94 12.43
C ILE A 171 8.77 4.95 13.50
N VAL A 172 9.88 4.26 13.26
CA VAL A 172 10.52 3.42 14.28
C VAL A 172 11.88 4.00 14.62
N ASN A 173 12.03 4.50 15.84
CA ASN A 173 13.32 4.94 16.36
C ASN A 173 14.04 3.73 16.95
N LEU A 174 14.79 3.01 16.11
CA LEU A 174 15.40 1.71 16.44
C LEU A 174 16.37 1.81 17.62
N HIS A 175 17.09 2.93 17.74
CA HIS A 175 18.04 3.18 18.82
C HIS A 175 17.46 3.95 20.01
N GLY A 176 16.15 4.22 20.01
CA GLY A 176 15.47 4.89 21.12
C GLY A 176 14.84 6.22 20.73
N ASP A 177 13.83 6.61 21.50
CA ASP A 177 13.13 7.88 21.41
C ASP A 177 13.94 8.98 22.13
N TYR A 178 14.00 10.16 21.53
CA TYR A 178 14.64 11.34 22.10
C TYR A 178 14.14 11.66 23.52
N ASP A 179 12.85 11.44 23.80
CA ASP A 179 12.24 11.77 25.10
C ASP A 179 12.30 10.65 26.14
N ASP A 180 12.60 9.41 25.72
CA ASP A 180 12.67 8.24 26.58
C ASP A 180 14.09 7.68 26.66
N PHE A 181 14.83 8.15 27.66
CA PHE A 181 16.22 7.77 27.91
C PHE A 181 16.41 6.28 28.19
N GLU A 182 15.41 5.57 28.71
CA GLU A 182 15.51 4.13 28.96
C GLU A 182 15.43 3.32 27.65
N SER A 183 14.90 3.93 26.60
CA SER A 183 14.83 3.32 25.27
C SER A 183 16.14 3.41 24.48
N TRP A 184 17.09 4.24 24.92
CA TRP A 184 18.34 4.50 24.20
C TRP A 184 19.22 3.25 24.05
N VAL A 185 19.89 3.15 22.91
CA VAL A 185 20.81 2.07 22.54
C VAL A 185 22.11 2.69 22.04
N PHE A 186 23.14 2.74 22.90
CA PHE A 186 24.45 3.30 22.58
C PHE A 186 25.60 2.30 22.79
N THR A 187 25.38 1.25 23.59
CA THR A 187 26.40 0.29 23.98
C THR A 187 26.22 -1.05 23.25
N ARG A 188 27.29 -1.85 23.23
CA ARG A 188 27.25 -3.20 22.64
C ARG A 188 26.19 -4.09 23.31
N ASP A 189 26.14 -4.10 24.64
CA ASP A 189 25.21 -4.93 25.40
C ASP A 189 23.74 -4.57 25.07
N GLU A 190 23.43 -3.27 24.96
CA GLU A 190 22.08 -2.81 24.59
C GLU A 190 21.70 -3.19 23.17
N LEU A 191 22.64 -3.12 22.22
CA LEU A 191 22.39 -3.52 20.83
C LEU A 191 22.16 -5.04 20.74
N ASP A 192 22.97 -5.84 21.43
CA ASP A 192 22.81 -7.30 21.47
C ASP A 192 21.49 -7.70 22.16
N GLU A 193 21.11 -7.02 23.25
CA GLU A 193 19.81 -7.17 23.90
C GLU A 193 18.66 -6.86 22.95
N LEU A 194 18.68 -5.69 22.29
CA LEU A 194 17.67 -5.29 21.30
C LEU A 194 17.52 -6.35 20.20
N LYS A 195 18.65 -6.77 19.63
CA LYS A 195 18.71 -7.79 18.58
C LYS A 195 18.32 -9.17 19.07
N SER A 196 18.29 -9.44 20.37
CA SER A 196 17.86 -10.73 20.92
C SER A 196 16.34 -10.90 20.93
N HIS A 197 15.58 -9.79 21.01
CA HIS A 197 14.12 -9.83 21.10
C HIS A 197 13.48 -10.41 19.83
N HIS A 198 12.59 -11.39 20.02
CA HIS A 198 11.90 -12.06 18.92
C HIS A 198 10.99 -11.10 18.12
N SER A 199 10.21 -10.26 18.81
CA SER A 199 9.32 -9.28 18.17
C SER A 199 10.08 -8.28 17.29
N TYR A 200 11.25 -7.83 17.73
CA TYR A 200 12.14 -6.97 16.95
C TYR A 200 12.59 -7.65 15.65
N LYS A 201 13.08 -8.90 15.75
CA LYS A 201 13.52 -9.68 14.57
C LYS A 201 12.39 -9.89 13.58
N GLU A 202 11.22 -10.30 14.06
CA GLU A 202 10.05 -10.54 13.19
C GLU A 202 9.57 -9.27 12.50
N PHE A 203 9.59 -8.12 13.20
CA PHE A 203 9.21 -6.85 12.61
C PHE A 203 10.16 -6.43 11.47
N ILE A 204 11.47 -6.46 11.72
CA ILE A 204 12.47 -6.11 10.69
C ILE A 204 12.41 -7.11 9.52
N ARG A 205 12.26 -8.40 9.81
CA ARG A 205 12.08 -9.45 8.81
C ARG A 205 10.83 -9.20 7.95
N ALA A 206 9.71 -8.86 8.57
CA ALA A 206 8.48 -8.54 7.85
C ALA A 206 8.66 -7.34 6.92
N ILE A 207 9.34 -6.27 7.36
CA ILE A 207 9.64 -5.11 6.51
C ILE A 207 10.49 -5.53 5.30
N LEU A 208 11.60 -6.25 5.52
CA LEU A 208 12.50 -6.67 4.44
C LEU A 208 11.82 -7.64 3.46
N LEU A 209 10.86 -8.45 3.90
CA LEU A 209 10.15 -9.39 3.02
C LEU A 209 8.96 -8.76 2.27
N THR A 210 8.38 -7.68 2.78
CA THR A 210 7.11 -7.13 2.27
C THR A 210 7.21 -5.72 1.70
N CYS A 211 8.34 -5.04 1.89
CA CYS A 211 8.56 -3.66 1.46
C CYS A 211 9.83 -3.53 0.62
N THR A 212 9.85 -2.55 -0.26
CA THR A 212 11.08 -2.02 -0.86
C THR A 212 11.77 -1.10 0.15
N VAL A 213 12.91 -1.53 0.67
CA VAL A 213 13.70 -0.73 1.61
C VAL A 213 14.73 0.11 0.85
N VAL A 214 14.77 1.41 1.16
CA VAL A 214 15.75 2.36 0.64
C VAL A 214 16.66 2.81 1.78
N PHE A 215 17.92 2.37 1.74
CA PHE A 215 18.95 2.78 2.69
C PHE A 215 19.55 4.13 2.26
N ILE A 216 19.66 5.08 3.20
CA ILE A 216 20.29 6.38 2.94
C ILE A 216 20.95 6.93 4.21
N GLY A 217 22.15 7.51 4.05
CA GLY A 217 22.90 8.06 5.19
C GLY A 217 23.42 7.02 6.18
N ILE A 218 23.51 5.75 5.76
CA ILE A 218 24.01 4.59 6.51
C ILE A 218 25.33 4.13 5.89
N SER A 219 26.25 3.57 6.69
CA SER A 219 27.49 2.95 6.20
C SER A 219 27.40 1.41 6.18
N ALA A 220 28.09 0.76 5.23
CA ALA A 220 28.08 -0.72 5.08
C ALA A 220 28.59 -1.48 6.31
N ASP A 221 29.46 -0.84 7.08
CA ASP A 221 30.06 -1.36 8.30
C ASP A 221 29.22 -1.11 9.55
N ASP A 222 28.03 -0.50 9.43
CA ASP A 222 27.15 -0.29 10.57
C ASP A 222 26.54 -1.63 11.04
N GLU A 223 27.00 -2.06 12.22
CA GLU A 223 26.61 -3.30 12.87
C GLU A 223 25.12 -3.35 13.28
N ALA A 224 24.47 -2.18 13.39
CA ALA A 224 23.03 -2.09 13.63
C ALA A 224 22.19 -2.50 12.42
N VAL A 225 22.75 -2.49 11.21
CA VAL A 225 22.02 -2.76 9.97
C VAL A 225 22.44 -4.10 9.36
N GLY A 226 23.75 -4.33 9.20
CA GLY A 226 24.28 -5.49 8.47
C GLY A 226 23.79 -6.84 9.02
N GLY A 227 23.66 -6.96 10.34
CA GLY A 227 23.24 -8.22 10.98
C GLY A 227 21.80 -8.65 10.71
N HIS A 228 20.91 -7.74 10.30
CA HIS A 228 19.51 -8.08 9.99
C HIS A 228 19.34 -8.59 8.57
N ILE A 229 20.02 -7.96 7.62
CA ILE A 229 19.99 -8.35 6.21
C ILE A 229 20.65 -9.73 6.05
N GLU A 230 21.73 -10.01 6.80
CA GLU A 230 22.34 -11.35 6.91
C GLU A 230 21.36 -12.45 7.34
N GLN A 231 20.41 -12.13 8.22
CA GLN A 231 19.45 -13.12 8.70
C GLN A 231 18.37 -13.40 7.66
N VAL A 232 17.91 -12.40 6.92
CA VAL A 232 16.85 -12.57 5.90
C VAL A 232 17.38 -13.29 4.66
N ASN A 233 18.61 -12.99 4.21
CA ASN A 233 19.22 -13.64 3.05
C ASN A 233 19.44 -15.16 3.22
N LYS A 234 19.42 -15.68 4.46
CA LYS A 234 19.45 -17.13 4.70
C LYS A 234 18.14 -17.85 4.32
N PHE A 235 17.04 -17.12 4.18
CA PHE A 235 15.70 -17.68 4.00
C PHE A 235 14.99 -17.21 2.73
N ALA A 236 15.41 -16.09 2.12
CA ALA A 236 14.83 -15.56 0.89
C ALA A 236 15.83 -15.63 -0.26
N SER A 237 15.47 -16.33 -1.33
CA SER A 237 16.32 -16.58 -2.50
C SER A 237 16.52 -15.35 -3.40
N ASP A 238 15.69 -14.31 -3.24
CA ASP A 238 15.64 -13.16 -4.13
C ASP A 238 15.34 -11.86 -3.36
N VAL A 239 16.38 -11.29 -2.75
CA VAL A 239 16.31 -10.02 -1.98
C VAL A 239 16.61 -8.80 -2.86
N SER A 240 16.63 -8.99 -4.20
CA SER A 240 17.01 -8.01 -5.23
C SER A 240 16.11 -6.77 -5.38
N THR A 241 15.25 -6.50 -4.38
CA THR A 241 14.23 -5.44 -4.38
C THR A 241 14.59 -4.22 -3.53
N HIS A 242 15.75 -4.21 -2.87
CA HIS A 242 16.19 -3.12 -1.98
C HIS A 242 17.27 -2.25 -2.62
N TYR A 243 17.33 -0.98 -2.20
CA TYR A 243 18.20 0.03 -2.80
C TYR A 243 19.03 0.74 -1.75
N TRP A 244 20.27 1.10 -2.10
CA TRP A 244 21.11 1.92 -1.24
C TRP A 244 21.61 3.14 -2.01
N ILE A 245 21.20 4.32 -1.57
CA ILE A 245 21.65 5.61 -2.09
C ILE A 245 22.90 6.03 -1.33
N THR A 246 24.04 6.11 -2.03
CA THR A 246 25.36 6.35 -1.40
C THR A 246 26.31 7.15 -2.29
N ASN A 247 27.16 7.96 -1.67
CA ASN A 247 28.29 8.63 -2.33
C ASN A 247 29.61 7.87 -2.21
N ARG A 248 29.61 6.72 -1.51
CA ARG A 248 30.82 5.91 -1.29
C ARG A 248 31.20 5.17 -2.56
N ASN A 249 32.46 5.19 -2.93
CA ASN A 249 33.01 4.44 -4.08
C ASN A 249 34.18 3.56 -3.64
N ASP A 250 33.88 2.49 -2.91
CA ASP A 250 34.87 1.57 -2.36
C ASP A 250 34.41 0.10 -2.47
N LEU A 251 35.39 -0.81 -2.59
CA LEU A 251 35.17 -2.25 -2.77
C LEU A 251 34.43 -2.92 -1.61
N VAL A 252 34.52 -2.35 -0.39
CA VAL A 252 33.82 -2.90 0.78
C VAL A 252 32.32 -2.69 0.63
N THR A 253 31.92 -1.50 0.16
CA THR A 253 30.52 -1.16 -0.15
C THR A 253 29.97 -2.06 -1.27
N ASP A 254 30.73 -2.25 -2.34
CA ASP A 254 30.33 -3.12 -3.45
C ASP A 254 30.18 -4.59 -3.01
N GLY A 255 31.17 -5.13 -2.31
CA GLY A 255 31.13 -6.51 -1.83
C GLY A 255 30.02 -6.75 -0.81
N TRP A 256 29.69 -5.77 0.02
CA TRP A 256 28.55 -5.84 0.93
C TRP A 256 27.23 -5.86 0.15
N ALA A 257 27.05 -4.94 -0.80
CA ALA A 257 25.84 -4.83 -1.60
C ALA A 257 25.57 -6.10 -2.43
N GLU A 258 26.62 -6.65 -3.05
CA GLU A 258 26.57 -7.90 -3.80
C GLU A 258 26.24 -9.10 -2.90
N LYS A 259 26.94 -9.24 -1.76
CA LYS A 259 26.66 -10.28 -0.75
C LYS A 259 25.21 -10.27 -0.31
N PHE A 260 24.60 -9.08 -0.24
CA PHE A 260 23.26 -8.89 0.30
C PHE A 260 22.15 -8.71 -0.74
N GLY A 261 22.47 -8.65 -2.03
CA GLY A 261 21.48 -8.41 -3.08
C GLY A 261 20.88 -7.00 -3.05
N VAL A 262 21.58 -6.02 -2.49
CA VAL A 262 21.13 -4.62 -2.43
C VAL A 262 21.64 -3.87 -3.65
N ARG A 263 20.76 -3.16 -4.37
CA ARG A 263 21.13 -2.43 -5.60
C ARG A 263 21.65 -1.04 -5.25
N LEU A 264 22.86 -0.71 -5.72
CA LEU A 264 23.51 0.57 -5.44
C LEU A 264 23.01 1.68 -6.36
N ILE A 265 22.70 2.85 -5.79
CA ILE A 265 22.42 4.10 -6.51
C ILE A 265 23.47 5.12 -6.07
N ARG A 266 24.36 5.49 -6.99
CA ARG A 266 25.53 6.31 -6.70
C ARG A 266 25.26 7.78 -7.01
N TYR A 267 25.70 8.67 -6.12
CA TYR A 267 25.66 10.12 -6.35
C TYR A 267 27.00 10.77 -5.98
N GLU A 268 27.33 11.90 -6.61
CA GLU A 268 28.54 12.65 -6.28
C GLU A 268 28.27 13.66 -5.16
N SER A 269 29.22 13.81 -4.24
CA SER A 269 29.23 14.89 -3.25
C SER A 269 30.58 15.58 -3.27
N LYS A 270 30.62 16.87 -3.65
CA LYS A 270 31.83 17.69 -3.66
C LYS A 270 31.82 18.58 -2.42
N LEU A 271 32.85 18.53 -1.57
CA LEU A 271 32.97 19.38 -0.36
C LEU A 271 31.74 19.30 0.58
N ASN A 272 31.15 18.11 0.76
CA ASN A 272 29.89 17.90 1.49
C ASN A 272 28.67 18.63 0.91
N ASP A 273 28.72 19.09 -0.34
CA ASP A 273 27.52 19.48 -1.09
C ASP A 273 26.76 18.20 -1.49
N HIS A 274 25.50 18.12 -1.07
CA HIS A 274 24.58 17.04 -1.35
C HIS A 274 23.51 17.41 -2.38
N SER A 275 23.71 18.48 -3.17
CA SER A 275 22.79 18.96 -4.21
C SER A 275 22.33 17.89 -5.21
N ALA A 276 23.17 16.89 -5.51
CA ALA A 276 22.79 15.75 -6.36
C ALA A 276 21.65 14.89 -5.76
N LEU A 277 21.53 14.83 -4.43
CA LEU A 277 20.38 14.17 -3.78
C LEU A 277 19.09 14.98 -3.99
N SER A 278 19.15 16.31 -3.91
CA SER A 278 17.98 17.16 -4.20
C SER A 278 17.51 16.99 -5.65
N GLU A 279 18.43 16.90 -6.61
CA GLU A 279 18.09 16.58 -8.02
C GLU A 279 17.41 15.21 -8.15
N LEU A 280 17.98 14.17 -7.51
CA LEU A 280 17.43 12.80 -7.49
C LEU A 280 15.98 12.81 -6.97
N PHE A 281 15.73 13.40 -5.80
CA PHE A 281 14.39 13.40 -5.22
C PHE A 281 13.39 14.25 -6.01
N ASN A 282 13.84 15.33 -6.64
CA ASN A 282 12.97 16.13 -7.53
C ASN A 282 12.56 15.36 -8.79
N ASP A 283 13.47 14.58 -9.39
CA ASP A 283 13.13 13.69 -10.51
C ASP A 283 12.14 12.60 -10.05
N LEU A 284 12.37 11.96 -8.90
CA LEU A 284 11.43 11.00 -8.31
C LEU A 284 10.02 11.57 -8.09
N LEU A 285 9.92 12.84 -7.69
CA LEU A 285 8.63 13.50 -7.41
C LEU A 285 7.88 13.94 -8.67
N THR A 286 8.58 14.14 -9.79
CA THR A 286 8.02 14.73 -11.02
C THR A 286 7.90 13.75 -12.18
N PHE A 287 8.53 12.58 -12.08
CA PHE A 287 8.52 11.56 -13.12
C PHE A 287 7.13 10.97 -13.36
N VAL A 288 6.75 10.84 -14.64
CA VAL A 288 5.49 10.24 -15.08
C VAL A 288 5.78 9.06 -16.01
N PRO A 289 5.43 7.81 -15.62
CA PRO A 289 5.70 6.64 -16.44
C PRO A 289 4.80 6.60 -17.68
N LYS A 290 5.37 6.16 -18.82
CA LYS A 290 4.69 5.99 -20.11
C LYS A 290 4.26 4.54 -20.33
N ASP A 291 3.22 4.33 -21.13
CA ASP A 291 2.79 2.98 -21.53
C ASP A 291 3.80 2.33 -22.48
N ASP A 292 4.08 1.04 -22.22
CA ASP A 292 4.97 0.23 -23.05
C ASP A 292 4.20 -0.32 -24.26
N GLU A 293 4.84 -0.34 -25.43
CA GLU A 293 4.33 -1.06 -26.60
C GLU A 293 4.59 -2.57 -26.42
N ALA A 294 3.56 -3.37 -26.66
CA ALA A 294 3.68 -4.83 -26.56
C ALA A 294 4.02 -5.41 -27.94
N PRO A 295 4.98 -6.35 -28.02
CA PRO A 295 5.29 -7.00 -29.29
C PRO A 295 4.11 -7.84 -29.78
N PRO A 296 4.02 -8.13 -31.10
CA PRO A 296 3.05 -9.06 -31.65
C PRO A 296 3.04 -10.43 -30.96
N ILE A 297 1.85 -11.04 -30.88
CA ILE A 297 1.66 -12.33 -30.21
C ILE A 297 2.17 -13.46 -31.11
N GLU A 298 3.16 -14.18 -30.63
CA GLU A 298 3.68 -15.39 -31.28
C GLU A 298 2.69 -16.57 -31.13
N PRO A 299 2.18 -17.16 -32.23
CA PRO A 299 1.27 -18.30 -32.16
C PRO A 299 1.94 -19.56 -31.59
N PHE A 300 1.39 -20.12 -30.50
CA PHE A 300 2.02 -21.25 -29.79
C PHE A 300 1.85 -22.58 -30.55
N ARG A 301 0.64 -22.85 -31.07
CA ARG A 301 0.31 -24.11 -31.78
C ARG A 301 0.47 -24.00 -33.30
N THR A 302 1.58 -24.52 -33.81
CA THR A 302 1.79 -24.70 -35.26
C THR A 302 2.44 -26.06 -35.61
N ASN A 303 2.12 -27.12 -34.85
CA ASN A 303 2.55 -28.49 -35.20
C ASN A 303 1.72 -29.08 -36.36
N LEU A 304 1.64 -28.37 -37.48
CA LEU A 304 1.00 -28.84 -38.70
C LEU A 304 2.06 -28.91 -39.80
N ARG A 305 2.33 -30.13 -40.29
CA ARG A 305 3.57 -30.52 -40.99
C ARG A 305 3.77 -29.92 -42.39
N GLU A 306 2.81 -29.19 -42.96
CA GLU A 306 2.93 -28.64 -44.32
C GLU A 306 2.83 -27.11 -44.27
N VAL A 307 3.86 -26.39 -44.75
CA VAL A 307 3.72 -24.97 -45.11
C VAL A 307 3.19 -25.02 -46.53
N GLY A 308 1.94 -24.67 -46.72
CA GLY A 308 1.49 -24.35 -48.06
C GLY A 308 2.13 -23.02 -48.47
N ASP A 309 2.67 -22.96 -49.69
CA ASP A 309 3.31 -21.77 -50.24
C ASP A 309 2.28 -20.84 -50.90
N GLU A 310 1.02 -20.92 -50.48
CA GLU A 310 -0.08 -20.21 -51.13
C GLU A 310 0.09 -18.70 -50.94
N GLY A 311 -0.09 -17.97 -52.04
CA GLY A 311 -0.15 -16.52 -52.03
C GLY A 311 -1.50 -16.01 -51.48
N PRO A 312 -1.61 -14.69 -51.27
CA PRO A 312 -2.83 -14.06 -50.71
C PRO A 312 -4.12 -14.44 -51.46
N ASN A 313 -4.07 -14.49 -52.80
CA ASN A 313 -5.24 -14.76 -53.64
C ASN A 313 -5.71 -16.22 -53.61
N ASP A 314 -4.81 -17.16 -53.31
CA ASP A 314 -5.15 -18.58 -53.26
C ASP A 314 -5.75 -18.97 -51.91
N LEU A 315 -5.29 -18.34 -50.83
CA LEU A 315 -5.87 -18.50 -49.49
C LEU A 315 -7.35 -18.13 -49.44
N ILE A 316 -7.76 -17.09 -50.16
CA ILE A 316 -9.16 -16.63 -50.17
C ILE A 316 -10.11 -17.72 -50.66
N LYS A 317 -9.66 -18.72 -51.42
CA LYS A 317 -10.49 -19.81 -51.96
C LYS A 317 -10.68 -20.96 -50.97
N LEU A 318 -9.94 -20.98 -49.86
CA LEU A 318 -9.98 -22.06 -48.88
C LEU A 318 -11.08 -21.86 -47.84
N GLU A 319 -11.38 -22.92 -47.10
CA GLU A 319 -12.23 -22.86 -45.90
C GLU A 319 -11.54 -22.05 -44.79
N SER A 320 -12.33 -21.33 -43.99
CA SER A 320 -11.82 -20.41 -42.96
C SER A 320 -10.82 -21.04 -42.00
N GLU A 321 -11.00 -22.31 -41.61
CA GLU A 321 -10.04 -22.98 -40.71
C GLU A 321 -8.69 -23.26 -41.37
N LYS A 322 -8.66 -23.64 -42.65
CA LYS A 322 -7.40 -23.80 -43.41
C LYS A 322 -6.69 -22.46 -43.56
N ILE A 323 -7.44 -21.38 -43.83
CA ILE A 323 -6.91 -20.02 -43.90
C ILE A 323 -6.21 -19.66 -42.58
N ARG A 324 -6.88 -19.87 -41.44
CA ARG A 324 -6.31 -19.59 -40.12
C ARG A 324 -5.00 -20.34 -39.89
N ILE A 325 -4.98 -21.63 -40.19
CA ILE A 325 -3.80 -22.49 -40.01
C ILE A 325 -2.60 -21.93 -40.81
N ILE A 326 -2.79 -21.63 -42.10
CA ILE A 326 -1.70 -21.17 -42.97
C ILE A 326 -1.21 -19.79 -42.54
N LEU A 327 -2.13 -18.85 -42.27
CA LEU A 327 -1.77 -17.49 -41.84
C LEU A 327 -1.01 -17.48 -40.51
N ASN A 328 -1.44 -18.27 -39.51
CA ASN A 328 -0.73 -18.38 -38.22
C ASN A 328 0.66 -18.98 -38.37
N LYS A 329 0.83 -19.93 -39.29
CA LYS A 329 2.14 -20.53 -39.56
C LYS A 329 3.08 -19.53 -40.22
N LYS A 330 2.60 -18.76 -41.20
CA LYS A 330 3.38 -17.66 -41.82
C LYS A 330 3.74 -16.59 -40.78
N ALA A 331 2.76 -16.15 -39.98
CA ALA A 331 2.97 -15.20 -38.88
C ALA A 331 4.08 -15.65 -37.92
N LYS A 332 4.02 -16.92 -37.46
CA LYS A 332 5.05 -17.49 -36.59
C LYS A 332 6.43 -17.50 -37.23
N SER A 333 6.53 -17.93 -38.50
CA SER A 333 7.80 -17.95 -39.22
C SER A 333 8.44 -16.56 -39.34
N ILE A 334 7.62 -15.49 -39.46
CA ILE A 334 8.11 -14.11 -39.48
C ILE A 334 8.59 -13.67 -38.10
N LEU A 335 7.84 -14.01 -37.04
CA LEU A 335 8.17 -13.57 -35.67
C LEU A 335 9.33 -14.34 -35.04
N GLU A 336 9.59 -15.58 -35.47
CA GLU A 336 10.75 -16.40 -35.10
C GLU A 336 12.05 -15.96 -35.79
N ASP A 337 11.97 -15.16 -36.86
CA ASP A 337 13.15 -14.57 -37.51
C ASP A 337 13.93 -13.71 -36.48
N GLN A 338 15.25 -13.89 -36.42
CA GLN A 338 16.11 -13.07 -35.54
C GLN A 338 16.48 -11.73 -36.16
N SER A 339 15.97 -11.42 -37.36
CA SER A 339 16.25 -10.16 -38.02
C SER A 339 15.67 -8.95 -37.25
N PRO A 340 16.40 -7.82 -37.18
CA PRO A 340 15.94 -6.63 -36.47
C PRO A 340 14.70 -5.96 -37.09
N ASP A 341 14.35 -6.32 -38.33
CA ASP A 341 13.20 -5.82 -39.08
C ASP A 341 11.97 -6.74 -39.05
N LYS A 342 11.97 -7.81 -38.22
CA LYS A 342 10.88 -8.80 -38.17
C LYS A 342 9.49 -8.20 -37.93
N TYR A 343 9.36 -7.18 -37.09
CA TYR A 343 8.08 -6.52 -36.83
C TYR A 343 7.59 -5.71 -38.04
N LYS A 344 8.51 -5.10 -38.82
CA LYS A 344 8.16 -4.44 -40.08
C LYS A 344 7.72 -5.44 -41.14
N LYS A 345 8.36 -6.62 -41.19
CA LYS A 345 7.93 -7.73 -42.06
C LYS A 345 6.53 -8.22 -41.68
N TYR A 346 6.23 -8.27 -40.38
CA TYR A 346 4.93 -8.68 -39.85
C TYR A 346 3.82 -7.67 -40.20
N GLU A 347 4.06 -6.37 -40.06
CA GLU A 347 3.15 -5.32 -40.49
C GLU A 347 2.84 -5.42 -42.00
N LYS A 348 3.89 -5.56 -42.82
CA LYS A 348 3.73 -5.75 -44.27
C LYS A 348 2.93 -7.00 -44.62
N PHE A 349 3.11 -8.09 -43.87
CA PHE A 349 2.31 -9.31 -44.03
C PHE A 349 0.83 -9.08 -43.73
N PHE A 350 0.49 -8.29 -42.70
CA PHE A 350 -0.90 -7.91 -42.40
C PHE A 350 -1.55 -7.10 -43.54
N GLU A 351 -0.78 -6.22 -44.19
CA GLU A 351 -1.25 -5.46 -45.36
C GLU A 351 -1.45 -6.34 -46.59
N GLU A 352 -0.49 -7.21 -46.90
CA GLU A 352 -0.49 -8.06 -48.10
C GLU A 352 -1.59 -9.14 -48.05
N TYR A 353 -1.85 -9.70 -46.87
CA TYR A 353 -2.82 -10.79 -46.68
C TYR A 353 -4.18 -10.30 -46.14
N ASP A 354 -4.45 -9.00 -46.15
CA ASP A 354 -5.63 -8.36 -45.51
C ASP A 354 -6.96 -9.06 -45.80
N GLN A 355 -7.22 -9.44 -47.06
CA GLN A 355 -8.46 -10.13 -47.46
C GLN A 355 -8.53 -11.57 -46.92
N ALA A 356 -7.41 -12.31 -46.95
CA ALA A 356 -7.34 -13.65 -46.38
C ALA A 356 -7.54 -13.59 -44.86
N ILE A 357 -6.91 -12.61 -44.21
CA ILE A 357 -7.08 -12.34 -42.77
C ILE A 357 -8.55 -12.02 -42.46
N HIS A 358 -9.23 -11.18 -43.24
CA HIS A 358 -10.68 -10.94 -43.10
C HIS A 358 -11.49 -12.25 -43.16
N ARG A 359 -11.24 -13.13 -44.15
CA ARG A 359 -11.93 -14.43 -44.23
C ARG A 359 -11.63 -15.36 -43.04
N ALA A 360 -10.53 -15.17 -42.33
CA ALA A 360 -10.19 -15.93 -41.13
C ALA A 360 -11.13 -15.60 -39.93
N TRP A 361 -11.77 -14.43 -39.90
CA TRP A 361 -12.73 -14.07 -38.85
C TRP A 361 -14.12 -14.72 -39.01
N TYR A 362 -14.42 -15.26 -40.19
CA TYR A 362 -15.73 -15.83 -40.49
C TYR A 362 -16.07 -17.03 -39.60
N ASN A 363 -17.23 -16.99 -38.95
CA ASN A 363 -17.82 -18.11 -38.20
C ASN A 363 -19.24 -18.35 -38.71
N SER A 364 -19.64 -19.63 -38.82
CA SER A 364 -21.04 -20.00 -39.07
C SER A 364 -21.92 -19.69 -37.86
N ASP A 365 -23.23 -19.52 -38.06
CA ASP A 365 -24.16 -19.35 -36.95
C ASP A 365 -24.58 -20.68 -36.30
N ILE A 366 -24.06 -21.81 -36.77
CA ILE A 366 -24.43 -23.16 -36.30
C ILE A 366 -23.56 -23.54 -35.09
N GLU A 367 -24.23 -23.78 -33.96
CA GLU A 367 -23.59 -24.17 -32.70
C GLU A 367 -22.83 -25.50 -32.83
N GLY A 368 -21.58 -25.55 -32.37
CA GLY A 368 -20.73 -26.75 -32.41
C GLY A 368 -20.06 -27.08 -33.75
N GLN A 369 -20.35 -26.34 -34.84
CA GLN A 369 -19.69 -26.54 -36.14
C GLN A 369 -18.46 -25.65 -36.37
N ASN A 370 -18.32 -24.57 -35.59
CA ASN A 370 -17.17 -23.69 -35.70
C ASN A 370 -15.97 -24.26 -34.93
N THR A 371 -14.83 -24.33 -35.61
CA THR A 371 -13.54 -24.58 -34.99
C THR A 371 -12.72 -23.30 -35.09
N MET A 372 -11.85 -23.03 -34.11
CA MET A 372 -10.85 -21.95 -34.14
C MET A 372 -9.49 -22.55 -33.81
N LEU A 373 -8.64 -22.82 -34.82
CA LEU A 373 -7.33 -23.47 -34.63
C LEU A 373 -7.40 -24.75 -33.76
N GLY A 374 -8.36 -25.61 -34.09
CA GLY A 374 -8.64 -26.85 -33.36
C GLY A 374 -9.51 -26.72 -32.10
N PHE A 375 -9.87 -25.52 -31.66
CA PHE A 375 -10.82 -25.32 -30.55
C PHE A 375 -12.27 -25.32 -31.07
N THR A 376 -13.06 -26.33 -30.71
CA THR A 376 -14.46 -26.43 -31.14
C THR A 376 -15.33 -25.49 -30.29
N LEU A 377 -15.95 -24.49 -30.91
CA LEU A 377 -16.81 -23.52 -30.24
C LEU A 377 -18.17 -24.15 -29.96
N ASN A 378 -18.42 -24.52 -28.70
CA ASN A 378 -19.63 -25.25 -28.32
C ASN A 378 -20.82 -24.34 -28.08
N LYS A 379 -20.68 -23.24 -27.33
CA LYS A 379 -21.81 -22.36 -26.98
C LYS A 379 -21.35 -20.93 -26.82
N LEU A 380 -22.07 -19.99 -27.42
CA LEU A 380 -21.87 -18.57 -27.14
C LEU A 380 -22.30 -18.28 -25.70
N HIS A 381 -21.37 -17.83 -24.87
CA HIS A 381 -21.62 -17.52 -23.47
C HIS A 381 -21.93 -16.03 -23.25
N ALA A 382 -21.14 -15.15 -23.86
CA ALA A 382 -21.31 -13.71 -23.71
C ALA A 382 -20.96 -12.94 -24.98
N ARG A 383 -21.66 -11.82 -25.21
CA ARG A 383 -21.31 -10.80 -26.20
C ARG A 383 -20.91 -9.54 -25.46
N GLY A 384 -19.67 -9.08 -25.67
CA GLY A 384 -19.18 -7.80 -25.15
C GLY A 384 -19.09 -6.76 -26.27
N ALA A 385 -18.75 -5.52 -25.90
CA ALA A 385 -18.55 -4.43 -26.85
C ALA A 385 -17.39 -4.69 -27.83
N PHE A 386 -16.43 -5.53 -27.46
CA PHE A 386 -15.18 -5.72 -28.19
C PHE A 386 -14.93 -7.18 -28.62
N GLY A 387 -15.85 -8.10 -28.30
CA GLY A 387 -15.69 -9.49 -28.68
C GLY A 387 -16.78 -10.42 -28.19
N ARG A 388 -16.63 -11.70 -28.52
CA ARG A 388 -17.55 -12.78 -28.16
C ARG A 388 -16.80 -13.85 -27.38
N VAL A 389 -17.39 -14.31 -26.28
CA VAL A 389 -16.82 -15.39 -25.45
C VAL A 389 -17.62 -16.66 -25.66
N TYR A 390 -16.95 -17.73 -26.04
CA TYR A 390 -17.52 -19.04 -26.25
C TYR A 390 -17.03 -20.01 -25.18
N LYS A 391 -17.93 -20.87 -24.69
CA LYS A 391 -17.55 -22.13 -24.07
C LYS A 391 -17.12 -23.07 -25.20
N ALA A 392 -15.92 -23.62 -25.11
CA ALA A 392 -15.32 -24.41 -26.18
C ALA A 392 -14.65 -25.66 -25.63
N THR A 393 -14.41 -26.62 -26.53
CA THR A 393 -13.67 -27.84 -26.26
C THR A 393 -12.33 -27.75 -26.97
N SER A 394 -11.26 -27.89 -26.21
CA SER A 394 -9.90 -27.89 -26.75
C SER A 394 -9.54 -29.23 -27.39
N PRO A 395 -8.50 -29.31 -28.25
CA PRO A 395 -8.05 -30.54 -28.88
C PRO A 395 -7.76 -31.73 -27.96
N ASN A 396 -7.47 -31.48 -26.68
CA ASN A 396 -7.23 -32.53 -25.68
C ASN A 396 -8.51 -32.91 -24.88
N GLY A 397 -9.68 -32.39 -25.27
CA GLY A 397 -10.97 -32.65 -24.62
C GLY A 397 -11.28 -31.76 -23.40
N GLN A 398 -10.41 -30.83 -23.02
CA GLN A 398 -10.67 -29.94 -21.88
C GLN A 398 -11.65 -28.81 -22.27
N THR A 399 -12.53 -28.45 -21.34
CA THR A 399 -13.41 -27.28 -21.46
C THR A 399 -12.61 -25.99 -21.24
N VAL A 400 -12.73 -25.04 -22.17
CA VAL A 400 -12.02 -23.75 -22.16
C VAL A 400 -12.97 -22.61 -22.53
N ALA A 401 -12.56 -21.38 -22.24
CA ALA A 401 -13.19 -20.17 -22.76
C ALA A 401 -12.37 -19.62 -23.93
N VAL A 402 -13.02 -19.31 -25.05
CA VAL A 402 -12.40 -18.67 -26.22
C VAL A 402 -13.03 -17.31 -26.44
N LYS A 403 -12.26 -16.24 -26.23
CA LYS A 403 -12.68 -14.85 -26.46
C LYS A 403 -12.12 -14.37 -27.79
N ILE A 404 -13.01 -14.12 -28.73
CA ILE A 404 -12.69 -13.69 -30.11
C ILE A 404 -13.02 -12.21 -30.23
N LEU A 405 -12.07 -11.39 -30.68
CA LEU A 405 -12.30 -9.97 -30.93
C LEU A 405 -13.20 -9.74 -32.15
N LEU A 406 -13.94 -8.63 -32.12
CA LEU A 406 -14.76 -8.20 -33.24
C LEU A 406 -13.90 -7.95 -34.49
N GLU A 407 -14.45 -8.28 -35.66
CA GLU A 407 -13.75 -8.18 -36.94
C GLU A 407 -13.49 -6.72 -37.32
N GLU A 408 -14.41 -5.83 -36.95
CA GLU A 408 -14.37 -4.40 -37.22
C GLU A 408 -13.14 -3.72 -36.59
N GLU A 409 -12.62 -4.28 -35.50
CA GLU A 409 -11.47 -3.75 -34.76
C GLU A 409 -10.12 -4.25 -35.30
N ARG A 410 -10.12 -5.14 -36.30
CA ARG A 410 -8.91 -5.79 -36.83
C ARG A 410 -7.86 -4.80 -37.36
N ARG A 411 -8.30 -3.66 -37.91
CA ARG A 411 -7.39 -2.63 -38.47
C ARG A 411 -6.98 -1.56 -37.46
N SER A 412 -7.47 -1.66 -36.23
CA SER A 412 -7.22 -0.64 -35.22
C SER A 412 -5.96 -0.98 -34.45
N GLU A 413 -4.86 -0.28 -34.75
CA GLU A 413 -3.56 -0.52 -34.09
C GLU A 413 -3.66 -0.32 -32.57
N ASN A 414 -4.42 0.68 -32.11
CA ASN A 414 -4.65 0.90 -30.68
C ASN A 414 -5.36 -0.30 -30.02
N PHE A 415 -6.26 -0.96 -30.74
CA PHE A 415 -6.89 -2.18 -30.28
C PHE A 415 -5.89 -3.34 -30.27
N LEU A 416 -5.21 -3.61 -31.38
CA LEU A 416 -4.22 -4.69 -31.42
C LEU A 416 -3.14 -4.54 -30.34
N GLN A 417 -2.66 -3.32 -30.09
CA GLN A 417 -1.73 -3.03 -28.99
C GLN A 417 -2.34 -3.33 -27.61
N SER A 418 -3.60 -2.99 -27.38
CA SER A 418 -4.29 -3.31 -26.12
C SER A 418 -4.50 -4.82 -25.95
N PHE A 419 -4.82 -5.52 -27.03
CA PHE A 419 -4.90 -6.97 -27.04
C PHE A 419 -3.55 -7.63 -26.73
N ARG A 420 -2.47 -7.18 -27.37
CA ARG A 420 -1.09 -7.62 -27.11
C ARG A 420 -0.70 -7.40 -25.66
N ARG A 421 -0.99 -6.22 -25.09
CA ARG A 421 -0.73 -5.92 -23.67
C ARG A 421 -1.50 -6.87 -22.75
N GLY A 422 -2.80 -7.05 -22.96
CA GLY A 422 -3.58 -7.95 -22.10
C GLY A 422 -3.17 -9.43 -22.21
N VAL A 423 -2.84 -9.92 -23.41
CA VAL A 423 -2.29 -11.27 -23.59
C VAL A 423 -0.95 -11.42 -22.88
N ARG A 424 -0.05 -10.44 -23.01
CA ARG A 424 1.23 -10.41 -22.29
C ARG A 424 1.01 -10.43 -20.78
N SER A 425 0.08 -9.62 -20.27
CA SER A 425 -0.30 -9.54 -18.86
C SER A 425 -0.82 -10.89 -18.33
N MET A 426 -1.78 -11.52 -19.03
CA MET A 426 -2.27 -12.85 -18.65
C MET A 426 -1.19 -13.92 -18.66
N ARG A 427 -0.27 -13.88 -19.64
CA ARG A 427 0.88 -14.80 -19.73
C ARG A 427 1.85 -14.61 -18.56
N ILE A 428 2.21 -13.36 -18.23
CA ILE A 428 3.06 -13.03 -17.07
C ILE A 428 2.45 -13.59 -15.79
N LEU A 429 1.16 -13.30 -15.56
CA LEU A 429 0.46 -13.72 -14.34
C LEU A 429 0.33 -15.25 -14.23
N SER A 430 0.09 -15.93 -15.36
CA SER A 430 0.03 -17.39 -15.40
C SER A 430 1.40 -18.04 -15.18
N ASN A 431 2.46 -17.47 -15.75
CA ASN A 431 3.84 -17.93 -15.53
C ASN A 431 4.26 -17.80 -14.06
N HIS A 432 3.84 -16.72 -13.40
CA HIS A 432 4.05 -16.48 -11.97
C HIS A 432 3.06 -17.25 -11.07
N GLN A 433 2.13 -18.01 -11.65
CA GLN A 433 1.13 -18.82 -10.94
C GLN A 433 0.33 -18.01 -9.91
N ILE A 434 -0.04 -16.78 -10.26
CA ILE A 434 -0.81 -15.92 -9.37
C ILE A 434 -2.21 -16.51 -9.15
N ARG A 435 -2.53 -16.84 -7.91
CA ARG A 435 -3.82 -17.43 -7.53
C ARG A 435 -4.96 -16.44 -7.74
N GLY A 436 -6.12 -16.96 -8.15
CA GLY A 436 -7.34 -16.17 -8.34
C GLY A 436 -7.35 -15.37 -9.65
N ILE A 437 -6.48 -15.70 -10.60
CA ILE A 437 -6.48 -15.14 -11.96
C ILE A 437 -6.80 -16.27 -12.92
N VAL A 438 -7.57 -15.97 -13.97
CA VAL A 438 -7.87 -16.95 -15.01
C VAL A 438 -6.60 -17.40 -15.73
N GLU A 439 -6.42 -18.72 -15.88
CA GLU A 439 -5.22 -19.27 -16.49
C GLU A 439 -5.20 -19.01 -18.00
N TYR A 440 -4.11 -18.43 -18.49
CA TYR A 440 -3.83 -18.29 -19.92
C TYR A 440 -3.49 -19.64 -20.56
N LYS A 441 -4.07 -19.94 -21.74
CA LYS A 441 -3.80 -21.19 -22.46
C LYS A 441 -3.16 -20.95 -23.83
N ASP A 442 -3.69 -20.03 -24.62
CA ASP A 442 -3.19 -19.75 -25.98
C ASP A 442 -3.71 -18.38 -26.47
N ALA A 443 -3.08 -17.80 -27.49
CA ALA A 443 -3.59 -16.63 -28.19
C ALA A 443 -2.97 -16.48 -29.58
N THR A 444 -3.68 -15.77 -30.45
CA THR A 444 -3.18 -15.33 -31.76
C THR A 444 -3.83 -14.02 -32.15
N GLU A 445 -3.25 -13.32 -33.12
CA GLU A 445 -3.80 -12.14 -33.78
C GLU A 445 -4.63 -12.48 -35.05
N ILE A 446 -4.65 -13.74 -35.51
CA ILE A 446 -5.32 -14.14 -36.76
C ILE A 446 -6.22 -15.39 -36.61
N PRO A 447 -7.55 -15.25 -36.46
CA PRO A 447 -8.20 -14.07 -35.95
C PRO A 447 -7.72 -13.75 -34.53
N ALA A 448 -7.86 -12.50 -34.12
CA ALA A 448 -7.42 -12.09 -32.80
C ALA A 448 -8.32 -12.74 -31.74
N PHE A 449 -7.78 -13.73 -31.03
CA PHE A 449 -8.47 -14.44 -29.96
C PHE A 449 -7.53 -14.90 -28.85
N VAL A 450 -8.08 -15.08 -27.66
CA VAL A 450 -7.40 -15.66 -26.51
C VAL A 450 -8.18 -16.85 -25.97
N VAL A 451 -7.45 -17.89 -25.59
CA VAL A 451 -7.96 -19.09 -24.93
C VAL A 451 -7.52 -19.05 -23.48
N MET A 452 -8.47 -19.29 -22.59
CA MET A 452 -8.26 -19.25 -21.14
C MET A 452 -9.05 -20.38 -20.46
N GLU A 453 -8.76 -20.61 -19.19
CA GLU A 453 -9.55 -21.52 -18.35
C GLU A 453 -11.05 -21.14 -18.39
N TRP A 454 -11.91 -22.15 -18.46
CA TRP A 454 -13.35 -21.95 -18.22
C TRP A 454 -13.63 -21.87 -16.71
N VAL A 455 -14.03 -20.71 -16.22
CA VAL A 455 -14.41 -20.51 -14.82
C VAL A 455 -15.89 -20.79 -14.61
N ASP A 456 -16.21 -21.82 -13.83
CA ASP A 456 -17.59 -22.19 -13.53
C ASP A 456 -18.15 -21.40 -12.33
N GLY A 457 -19.19 -20.60 -12.57
CA GLY A 457 -19.85 -19.78 -11.55
C GLY A 457 -20.47 -18.51 -12.12
N PRO A 458 -21.24 -17.75 -11.33
CA PRO A 458 -21.73 -16.44 -11.73
C PRO A 458 -20.61 -15.41 -11.65
N ASN A 459 -20.72 -14.32 -12.41
CA ASN A 459 -19.92 -13.14 -12.16
C ASN A 459 -20.50 -12.32 -10.98
N LEU A 460 -19.71 -11.37 -10.49
CA LEU A 460 -20.06 -10.53 -9.35
C LEU A 460 -21.31 -9.68 -9.62
N ASP A 461 -21.51 -9.23 -10.86
CA ASP A 461 -22.71 -8.48 -11.27
C ASP A 461 -23.98 -9.29 -10.98
N MET A 462 -24.03 -10.53 -11.48
CA MET A 462 -25.15 -11.44 -11.29
C MET A 462 -25.35 -11.77 -9.80
N ALA A 463 -24.28 -12.04 -9.06
CA ALA A 463 -24.36 -12.44 -7.64
C ALA A 463 -24.88 -11.30 -6.73
N VAL A 464 -24.47 -10.06 -6.98
CA VAL A 464 -24.96 -8.88 -6.23
C VAL A 464 -26.40 -8.57 -6.61
N LYS A 465 -26.73 -8.48 -7.91
CA LYS A 465 -28.09 -8.15 -8.38
C LYS A 465 -29.13 -9.21 -7.98
N SER A 466 -28.72 -10.48 -7.84
CA SER A 466 -29.56 -11.57 -7.31
C SER A 466 -29.57 -11.66 -5.77
N LYS A 467 -28.98 -10.68 -5.07
CA LYS A 467 -28.90 -10.56 -3.60
C LYS A 467 -28.23 -11.75 -2.90
N GLN A 468 -27.33 -12.47 -3.59
CA GLN A 468 -26.54 -13.55 -2.99
C GLN A 468 -25.38 -13.01 -2.13
N ILE A 469 -24.87 -11.83 -2.46
CA ILE A 469 -23.90 -11.07 -1.64
C ILE A 469 -24.65 -9.91 -0.98
N ASN A 470 -25.10 -10.09 0.26
CA ASN A 470 -26.00 -9.16 0.94
C ASN A 470 -25.65 -8.88 2.42
N ASN A 471 -24.53 -9.40 2.90
CA ASN A 471 -24.10 -9.27 4.28
C ASN A 471 -22.58 -9.07 4.38
N TRP A 472 -22.13 -8.50 5.49
CA TRP A 472 -20.72 -8.14 5.69
C TRP A 472 -19.75 -9.32 5.63
N ASN A 473 -20.15 -10.55 5.99
CA ASN A 473 -19.27 -11.71 5.84
C ASN A 473 -18.92 -11.94 4.36
N MET A 474 -19.94 -11.95 3.48
CA MET A 474 -19.75 -12.16 2.05
C MET A 474 -19.06 -10.97 1.39
N ILE A 475 -19.45 -9.74 1.75
CA ILE A 475 -18.86 -8.52 1.21
C ILE A 475 -17.37 -8.46 1.54
N LEU A 476 -17.00 -8.63 2.82
CA LEU A 476 -15.60 -8.62 3.23
C LEU A 476 -14.81 -9.78 2.63
N LYS A 477 -15.41 -10.98 2.49
CA LYS A 477 -14.75 -12.13 1.82
C LYS A 477 -14.45 -11.83 0.35
N VAL A 478 -15.44 -11.37 -0.43
CA VAL A 478 -15.25 -11.01 -1.85
C VAL A 478 -14.21 -9.91 -2.00
N THR A 479 -14.39 -8.80 -1.28
CA THR A 479 -13.52 -7.63 -1.41
C THR A 479 -12.09 -7.91 -0.97
N SER A 480 -11.88 -8.65 0.12
CA SER A 480 -10.53 -9.05 0.57
C SER A 480 -9.84 -9.94 -0.45
N GLN A 481 -10.52 -10.97 -0.97
CA GLN A 481 -9.94 -11.85 -2.00
C GLN A 481 -9.63 -11.08 -3.28
N LEU A 482 -10.55 -10.22 -3.74
CA LEU A 482 -10.35 -9.39 -4.93
C LEU A 482 -9.12 -8.49 -4.76
N THR A 483 -9.03 -7.74 -3.66
CA THR A 483 -7.88 -6.85 -3.42
C THR A 483 -6.58 -7.63 -3.29
N GLU A 484 -6.59 -8.82 -2.65
CA GLU A 484 -5.40 -9.68 -2.58
C GLU A 484 -4.92 -10.12 -3.97
N ILE A 485 -5.83 -10.50 -4.87
CA ILE A 485 -5.50 -10.88 -6.25
C ILE A 485 -4.84 -9.71 -6.98
N ILE A 486 -5.41 -8.51 -6.87
CA ILE A 486 -4.88 -7.30 -7.52
C ILE A 486 -3.52 -6.90 -6.93
N GLU A 487 -3.37 -6.96 -5.60
CA GLU A 487 -2.08 -6.70 -4.96
C GLU A 487 -1.00 -7.69 -5.43
N ASN A 488 -1.34 -8.97 -5.56
CA ASN A 488 -0.41 -10.00 -6.05
C ASN A 488 -0.02 -9.76 -7.51
N ALA A 489 -0.95 -9.33 -8.36
CA ALA A 489 -0.66 -8.92 -9.74
C ALA A 489 0.25 -7.68 -9.79
N HIS A 490 0.10 -6.74 -8.86
CA HIS A 490 0.97 -5.56 -8.76
C HIS A 490 2.39 -5.89 -8.29
N ARG A 491 2.56 -6.97 -7.52
CA ARG A 491 3.83 -7.39 -6.93
C ARG A 491 4.72 -8.23 -7.84
N VAL A 492 4.22 -8.75 -8.96
CA VAL A 492 5.10 -9.46 -9.92
C VAL A 492 6.17 -8.50 -10.46
N PRO A 493 7.39 -8.96 -10.78
CA PRO A 493 8.49 -8.09 -11.20
C PRO A 493 8.16 -7.19 -12.40
N GLU A 494 7.45 -7.72 -13.39
CA GLU A 494 7.01 -6.97 -14.58
C GLU A 494 5.85 -6.02 -14.27
N ARG A 495 5.18 -6.24 -13.14
CA ARG A 495 3.96 -5.59 -12.65
C ARG A 495 2.82 -5.59 -13.67
N VAL A 496 1.68 -6.12 -13.24
CA VAL A 496 0.47 -6.12 -14.09
C VAL A 496 -0.65 -5.37 -13.37
N LEU A 497 -1.11 -4.29 -14.01
CA LEU A 497 -2.33 -3.58 -13.61
C LEU A 497 -3.55 -4.20 -14.27
N HIS A 498 -4.69 -4.11 -13.61
CA HIS A 498 -5.95 -4.58 -14.18
C HIS A 498 -6.58 -3.56 -15.12
N ARG A 499 -6.71 -2.30 -14.67
CA ARG A 499 -7.25 -1.12 -15.36
C ARG A 499 -8.72 -1.13 -15.79
N ASP A 500 -9.39 -2.29 -15.80
CA ASP A 500 -10.85 -2.39 -16.02
C ASP A 500 -11.57 -3.14 -14.89
N LEU A 501 -11.36 -2.75 -13.63
CA LEU A 501 -11.97 -3.43 -12.48
C LEU A 501 -13.46 -3.11 -12.38
N ARG A 502 -14.28 -4.11 -12.70
CA ARG A 502 -15.74 -4.02 -12.66
C ARG A 502 -16.40 -5.38 -12.46
N PRO A 503 -17.65 -5.43 -11.97
CA PRO A 503 -18.33 -6.67 -11.60
C PRO A 503 -18.40 -7.76 -12.69
N PRO A 504 -18.58 -7.45 -13.99
CA PRO A 504 -18.56 -8.47 -15.04
C PRO A 504 -17.23 -9.21 -15.23
N ASN A 505 -16.10 -8.61 -14.82
CA ASN A 505 -14.76 -9.17 -14.96
C ASN A 505 -14.33 -9.98 -13.72
N ILE A 506 -15.24 -10.20 -12.77
CA ILE A 506 -14.96 -10.87 -11.50
C ILE A 506 -15.89 -12.08 -11.38
N MET A 507 -15.34 -13.28 -11.45
CA MET A 507 -16.06 -14.55 -11.34
C MET A 507 -16.04 -15.08 -9.91
N LEU A 508 -17.12 -15.75 -9.51
CA LEU A 508 -17.22 -16.47 -8.25
C LEU A 508 -17.17 -17.97 -8.55
N GLN A 509 -15.96 -18.52 -8.63
CA GLN A 509 -15.74 -19.92 -8.99
C GLN A 509 -16.33 -20.84 -7.91
N ASN A 510 -17.09 -21.86 -8.32
CA ASN A 510 -17.72 -22.84 -7.42
C ASN A 510 -18.75 -22.23 -6.45
N PHE A 511 -19.28 -21.03 -6.73
CA PHE A 511 -20.15 -20.29 -5.80
C PHE A 511 -21.42 -21.04 -5.36
N PHE A 512 -22.01 -21.83 -6.25
CA PHE A 512 -23.23 -22.60 -5.96
C PHE A 512 -22.95 -24.00 -5.41
N ASN A 513 -21.69 -24.38 -5.22
CA ASN A 513 -21.36 -25.65 -4.63
C ASN A 513 -21.71 -25.62 -3.13
N ARG A 514 -22.23 -26.72 -2.59
CA ARG A 514 -22.65 -26.82 -1.17
C ARG A 514 -21.51 -26.65 -0.15
N SER A 515 -20.26 -26.51 -0.62
CA SER A 515 -19.09 -26.24 0.19
C SER A 515 -18.87 -24.73 0.28
N GLU A 516 -18.47 -24.21 1.44
CA GLU A 516 -18.06 -22.79 1.59
C GLU A 516 -16.77 -22.43 0.82
N SER A 517 -16.18 -23.40 0.10
CA SER A 517 -14.94 -23.29 -0.67
C SER A 517 -15.14 -22.73 -2.09
N TRP A 518 -15.75 -21.55 -2.19
CA TRP A 518 -15.76 -20.76 -3.43
C TRP A 518 -14.67 -19.68 -3.38
N ASN A 519 -14.16 -19.31 -4.56
CA ASN A 519 -13.06 -18.35 -4.72
C ASN A 519 -13.43 -17.25 -5.71
N VAL A 520 -12.87 -16.06 -5.50
CA VAL A 520 -12.86 -14.99 -6.50
C VAL A 520 -11.83 -15.34 -7.59
N VAL A 521 -12.23 -15.22 -8.85
CA VAL A 521 -11.34 -15.32 -10.01
C VAL A 521 -11.50 -14.08 -10.86
N VAL A 522 -10.39 -13.37 -11.12
CA VAL A 522 -10.36 -12.14 -11.91
C VAL A 522 -10.03 -12.44 -13.36
N LEU A 523 -10.78 -11.83 -14.27
CA LEU A 523 -10.64 -11.95 -15.73
C LEU A 523 -10.03 -10.67 -16.31
N ASP A 524 -9.53 -10.73 -17.55
CA ASP A 524 -9.31 -9.56 -18.41
C ASP A 524 -8.30 -8.47 -17.91
N PHE A 525 -7.13 -8.86 -17.41
CA PHE A 525 -6.05 -7.92 -17.02
C PHE A 525 -5.48 -7.13 -18.20
N ASP A 526 -5.34 -5.81 -18.02
CA ASP A 526 -4.74 -4.86 -18.98
C ASP A 526 -5.31 -4.96 -20.41
N LEU A 527 -6.52 -5.51 -20.52
CA LEU A 527 -7.34 -5.49 -21.74
C LEU A 527 -8.18 -4.20 -21.81
N SER A 528 -7.92 -3.22 -20.94
CA SER A 528 -8.64 -1.94 -20.97
C SER A 528 -8.24 -1.13 -22.21
N TRP A 529 -9.19 -0.99 -23.12
CA TRP A 529 -9.04 -0.27 -24.38
C TRP A 529 -9.08 1.24 -24.11
N HIS A 530 -7.92 1.84 -23.78
CA HIS A 530 -7.84 3.27 -23.53
C HIS A 530 -6.93 3.99 -24.50
N LEU A 531 -7.47 5.12 -24.99
CA LEU A 531 -6.92 6.10 -25.93
C LEU A 531 -6.98 5.67 -27.40
N GLY A 532 -8.05 6.09 -28.08
CA GLY A 532 -8.17 6.06 -29.54
C GLY A 532 -9.38 5.33 -30.09
N ALA A 533 -10.13 4.61 -29.26
CA ALA A 533 -11.47 4.17 -29.63
C ALA A 533 -12.33 5.44 -29.82
N SER A 534 -12.91 5.63 -31.01
CA SER A 534 -13.68 6.83 -31.33
C SER A 534 -14.68 7.11 -30.20
N GLU A 535 -14.92 8.39 -29.90
CA GLU A 535 -15.78 8.85 -28.79
C GLU A 535 -17.11 8.07 -28.70
N GLN A 536 -17.60 7.49 -29.80
CA GLN A 536 -18.79 6.64 -29.87
C GLN A 536 -18.69 5.30 -29.11
N SER A 537 -17.54 4.63 -29.09
CA SER A 537 -17.41 3.27 -28.53
C SER A 537 -17.36 3.21 -27.00
N VAL A 538 -16.71 4.19 -26.34
CA VAL A 538 -16.70 4.34 -24.87
C VAL A 538 -18.07 4.84 -24.35
N LEU A 539 -18.81 5.57 -25.18
CA LEU A 539 -20.18 6.04 -24.89
C LEU A 539 -21.25 4.93 -24.92
N HIS A 540 -20.96 3.73 -25.46
CA HIS A 540 -21.99 2.69 -25.65
C HIS A 540 -22.30 1.81 -24.43
N SER A 541 -21.71 2.08 -23.26
CA SER A 541 -22.39 1.77 -22.00
C SER A 541 -21.99 2.78 -20.93
N SER A 542 -22.90 3.69 -20.60
CA SER A 542 -22.76 4.62 -19.46
C SER A 542 -22.34 3.91 -18.16
N SER A 543 -22.63 2.61 -18.03
CA SER A 543 -22.23 1.77 -16.91
C SER A 543 -20.73 1.48 -16.83
N THR A 544 -20.00 1.33 -17.94
CA THR A 544 -18.55 1.04 -17.89
C THR A 544 -17.75 2.29 -17.47
N ALA A 545 -18.13 3.46 -17.97
CA ALA A 545 -17.45 4.72 -17.67
C ALA A 545 -17.50 5.12 -16.19
N GLY A 546 -18.47 4.61 -15.42
CA GLY A 546 -18.55 4.84 -13.97
C GLY A 546 -17.46 4.16 -13.14
N TYR A 547 -16.82 3.12 -13.67
CA TYR A 547 -15.74 2.39 -12.96
C TYR A 547 -14.33 2.92 -13.28
N LEU A 548 -14.19 3.69 -14.36
CA LEU A 548 -12.91 4.18 -14.84
C LEU A 548 -12.41 5.36 -14.01
N ALA A 549 -11.12 5.36 -13.69
CA ALA A 549 -10.48 6.46 -12.99
C ALA A 549 -10.47 7.73 -13.87
N PRO A 550 -10.55 8.94 -13.28
CA PRO A 550 -10.55 10.20 -14.02
C PRO A 550 -9.43 10.33 -15.08
N GLU A 551 -8.22 9.88 -14.74
CA GLU A 551 -7.04 9.88 -15.62
C GLU A 551 -7.11 8.90 -16.79
N GLN A 552 -8.01 7.91 -16.76
CA GLN A 552 -8.25 6.99 -17.88
C GLN A 552 -9.22 7.59 -18.91
N ILE A 553 -10.09 8.50 -18.47
CA ILE A 553 -11.11 9.13 -19.32
C ILE A 553 -10.59 10.42 -19.96
N GLN A 554 -9.82 11.22 -19.22
CA GLN A 554 -9.32 12.53 -19.66
C GLN A 554 -7.83 12.47 -19.98
N LYS A 555 -7.37 13.21 -21.00
CA LYS A 555 -5.92 13.47 -21.19
C LYS A 555 -5.41 14.25 -19.98
N SER A 556 -4.85 13.53 -19.01
CA SER A 556 -4.38 14.08 -17.74
C SER A 556 -2.85 14.15 -17.71
N LYS A 557 -2.29 14.93 -16.78
CA LYS A 557 -0.84 14.89 -16.46
C LYS A 557 -0.45 13.66 -15.63
N PHE A 558 -1.43 12.87 -15.19
CA PHE A 558 -1.25 11.70 -14.35
C PHE A 558 -1.16 10.43 -15.20
N SER A 559 -0.37 9.45 -14.76
CA SER A 559 -0.15 8.22 -15.50
C SER A 559 -1.24 7.18 -15.25
N THR A 560 -1.69 6.52 -16.31
CA THR A 560 -2.54 5.31 -16.25
C THR A 560 -1.79 4.08 -15.73
N ARG A 561 -0.47 4.18 -15.52
CA ARG A 561 0.38 3.13 -14.91
C ARG A 561 0.50 3.23 -13.39
N HIS A 562 -0.16 4.18 -12.76
CA HIS A 562 -0.16 4.29 -11.32
C HIS A 562 -1.13 3.27 -10.69
N SER A 563 -0.76 2.56 -9.62
CA SER A 563 -1.61 1.51 -9.00
C SER A 563 -2.92 2.06 -8.43
N ALA A 564 -2.97 3.35 -8.15
CA ALA A 564 -4.17 4.07 -7.76
C ALA A 564 -5.28 4.09 -8.82
N VAL A 565 -4.99 3.71 -10.07
CA VAL A 565 -6.01 3.43 -11.10
C VAL A 565 -6.87 2.24 -10.66
N ASP A 566 -6.23 1.12 -10.32
CA ASP A 566 -6.94 -0.07 -9.81
C ASP A 566 -7.57 0.20 -8.45
N SER A 567 -6.98 1.07 -7.63
CA SER A 567 -7.60 1.48 -6.37
C SER A 567 -8.95 2.17 -6.60
N TYR A 568 -9.05 3.04 -7.60
CA TYR A 568 -10.32 3.67 -7.99
C TYR A 568 -11.34 2.63 -8.46
N GLY A 569 -10.93 1.72 -9.35
CA GLY A 569 -11.79 0.64 -9.85
C GLY A 569 -12.27 -0.32 -8.75
N LEU A 570 -11.41 -0.64 -7.76
CA LEU A 570 -11.81 -1.36 -6.54
C LEU A 570 -12.86 -0.56 -5.76
N GLY A 571 -12.63 0.74 -5.53
CA GLY A 571 -13.58 1.61 -4.82
C GLY A 571 -14.96 1.65 -5.47
N MET A 572 -15.00 1.78 -6.80
CA MET A 572 -16.26 1.76 -7.57
C MET A 572 -16.92 0.38 -7.61
N THR A 573 -16.14 -0.69 -7.67
CA THR A 573 -16.65 -2.06 -7.54
C THR A 573 -17.24 -2.30 -6.14
N PHE A 574 -16.60 -1.79 -5.09
CA PHE A 574 -17.11 -1.91 -3.72
C PHE A 574 -18.38 -1.08 -3.50
N PHE A 575 -18.44 0.10 -4.12
CA PHE A 575 -19.66 0.89 -4.20
C PHE A 575 -20.80 0.12 -4.87
N PHE A 576 -20.54 -0.55 -5.99
CA PHE A 576 -21.52 -1.43 -6.64
C PHE A 576 -22.00 -2.54 -5.70
N ILE A 577 -21.09 -3.19 -4.97
CA ILE A 577 -21.45 -4.28 -4.03
C ILE A 577 -22.44 -3.79 -2.96
N ILE A 578 -22.23 -2.61 -2.38
CA ILE A 578 -23.10 -2.09 -1.31
C ILE A 578 -24.39 -1.43 -1.83
N SER A 579 -24.38 -0.93 -3.07
CA SER A 579 -25.50 -0.20 -3.67
C SER A 579 -26.38 -1.04 -4.59
N SER A 580 -25.85 -2.17 -5.08
CA SER A 580 -26.43 -3.00 -6.14
C SER A 580 -26.75 -2.26 -7.45
N ARG A 581 -26.14 -1.09 -7.67
CA ARG A 581 -26.28 -0.30 -8.90
C ARG A 581 -24.93 0.02 -9.51
N ASP A 582 -24.90 0.09 -10.83
CA ASP A 582 -23.73 0.60 -11.54
C ASP A 582 -23.47 2.07 -11.14
N PRO A 583 -22.20 2.45 -10.90
CA PRO A 583 -21.82 3.83 -10.65
C PRO A 583 -22.05 4.66 -11.90
N LEU A 584 -22.43 5.93 -11.71
CA LEU A 584 -22.53 6.89 -12.80
C LEU A 584 -21.12 7.41 -13.17
N PRO A 585 -20.89 7.84 -14.42
CA PRO A 585 -19.65 8.51 -14.80
C PRO A 585 -19.36 9.70 -13.87
N ALA A 586 -18.15 9.74 -13.31
CA ALA A 586 -17.69 10.76 -12.38
C ALA A 586 -18.54 10.95 -11.11
N GLU A 587 -19.29 9.91 -10.68
CA GLU A 587 -20.17 9.99 -9.51
C GLU A 587 -19.44 10.34 -8.21
N SER A 588 -18.17 9.93 -8.08
CA SER A 588 -17.34 10.28 -6.92
C SER A 588 -17.09 11.78 -6.75
N LEU A 589 -17.39 12.59 -7.77
CA LEU A 589 -17.26 14.05 -7.74
C LEU A 589 -18.54 14.76 -7.32
N HIS A 590 -19.64 14.02 -7.15
CA HIS A 590 -20.90 14.59 -6.66
C HIS A 590 -20.76 15.06 -5.21
N ARG A 591 -21.43 16.17 -4.88
CA ARG A 591 -21.34 16.81 -3.55
C ARG A 591 -21.79 15.87 -2.41
N ASP A 592 -22.74 14.99 -2.69
CA ASP A 592 -23.34 14.06 -1.74
C ASP A 592 -22.66 12.67 -1.74
N TRP A 593 -21.57 12.46 -2.48
CA TRP A 593 -20.88 11.17 -2.60
C TRP A 593 -20.61 10.52 -1.24
N GLU A 594 -19.93 11.23 -0.33
CA GLU A 594 -19.55 10.67 0.98
C GLU A 594 -20.77 10.26 1.82
N MET A 595 -21.83 11.09 1.78
CA MET A 595 -23.07 10.84 2.51
C MET A 595 -23.80 9.64 1.93
N ASN A 596 -23.96 9.60 0.60
CA ASN A 596 -24.61 8.50 -0.12
C ASN A 596 -23.91 7.15 0.14
N VAL A 597 -22.59 7.08 -0.01
CA VAL A 597 -21.82 5.85 0.25
C VAL A 597 -22.00 5.39 1.70
N SER A 598 -21.95 6.32 2.65
CA SER A 598 -22.10 6.00 4.08
C SER A 598 -23.51 5.52 4.41
N ASP A 599 -24.55 6.13 3.86
CA ASP A 599 -25.93 5.75 4.08
C ASP A 599 -26.26 4.38 3.49
N LEU A 600 -25.75 4.08 2.28
CA LEU A 600 -25.88 2.76 1.66
C LEU A 600 -25.19 1.68 2.49
N ALA A 601 -23.96 1.92 2.95
CA ALA A 601 -23.23 0.95 3.78
C ALA A 601 -23.98 0.65 5.09
N ARG A 602 -24.56 1.66 5.75
CA ARG A 602 -25.30 1.50 7.02
C ARG A 602 -26.60 0.72 6.89
N GLN A 603 -27.18 0.62 5.69
CA GLN A 603 -28.37 -0.20 5.46
C GLN A 603 -28.09 -1.70 5.59
N ILE A 604 -26.82 -2.11 5.41
CA ILE A 604 -26.39 -3.50 5.55
C ILE A 604 -26.18 -3.82 7.03
N LYS A 605 -27.03 -4.68 7.57
CA LYS A 605 -27.01 -5.04 9.00
C LYS A 605 -25.66 -5.67 9.39
N THR A 606 -25.11 -5.16 10.48
CA THR A 606 -23.97 -5.76 11.20
C THR A 606 -24.45 -6.41 12.50
N THR A 607 -23.74 -7.44 12.95
CA THR A 607 -24.06 -8.18 14.18
C THR A 607 -22.90 -8.25 15.16
N LYS A 608 -21.66 -8.38 14.66
CA LYS A 608 -20.47 -8.59 15.50
C LYS A 608 -19.66 -7.31 15.74
N TRP A 609 -19.52 -6.46 14.72
CA TRP A 609 -18.67 -5.26 14.76
C TRP A 609 -19.35 -4.06 14.09
N HIS A 610 -19.69 -3.04 14.86
CA HIS A 610 -20.61 -1.97 14.47
C HIS A 610 -19.96 -0.87 13.63
N SER A 611 -18.64 -0.73 13.71
CA SER A 611 -17.89 0.26 12.93
C SER A 611 -17.62 -0.16 11.48
N ILE A 612 -17.89 -1.41 11.09
CA ILE A 612 -17.64 -1.92 9.72
C ILE A 612 -18.26 -1.01 8.63
N PRO A 613 -19.55 -0.64 8.67
CA PRO A 613 -20.15 0.17 7.61
C PRO A 613 -19.44 1.52 7.42
N ASN A 614 -19.08 2.19 8.51
CA ASN A 614 -18.41 3.50 8.46
C ASN A 614 -16.94 3.37 8.01
N ARG A 615 -16.25 2.29 8.37
CA ARG A 615 -14.88 2.02 7.91
C ARG A 615 -14.83 1.66 6.44
N PHE A 616 -15.73 0.78 6.01
CA PHE A 616 -15.86 0.38 4.62
C PHE A 616 -16.28 1.54 3.70
N SER A 617 -17.19 2.43 4.17
CA SER A 617 -17.54 3.63 3.40
C SER A 617 -16.35 4.57 3.24
N ARG A 618 -15.55 4.79 4.30
CA ARG A 618 -14.31 5.58 4.20
C ARG A 618 -13.27 4.95 3.28
N LEU A 619 -13.20 3.62 3.23
CA LEU A 619 -12.34 2.93 2.28
C LEU A 619 -12.75 3.28 0.85
N ILE A 620 -14.04 3.17 0.50
CA ILE A 620 -14.56 3.56 -0.82
C ILE A 620 -14.21 5.02 -1.12
N ILE A 621 -14.54 5.94 -0.20
CA ILE A 621 -14.31 7.38 -0.37
C ILE A 621 -12.83 7.70 -0.61
N ASN A 622 -11.93 7.08 0.17
CA ASN A 622 -10.50 7.30 0.00
C ASN A 622 -9.96 6.63 -1.28
N ALA A 623 -10.51 5.50 -1.70
CA ALA A 623 -10.12 4.84 -2.94
C ALA A 623 -10.57 5.63 -4.20
N THR A 624 -11.68 6.39 -4.11
CA THR A 624 -12.29 7.08 -5.26
C THR A 624 -12.02 8.59 -5.32
N LYS A 625 -11.00 9.11 -4.61
CA LYS A 625 -10.65 10.54 -4.72
C LYS A 625 -10.21 10.93 -6.12
N TYR A 626 -10.42 12.18 -6.52
CA TYR A 626 -10.06 12.64 -7.86
C TYR A 626 -8.56 12.54 -8.14
N ASN A 627 -7.73 13.09 -7.25
CA ASN A 627 -6.27 13.05 -7.38
C ASN A 627 -5.74 11.66 -7.00
N GLN A 628 -5.05 10.98 -7.91
CA GLN A 628 -4.36 9.68 -7.65
C GLN A 628 -3.55 9.71 -6.36
N SER A 629 -2.91 10.85 -6.14
CA SER A 629 -2.03 11.10 -5.04
C SER A 629 -2.75 11.03 -3.66
N GLU A 630 -4.03 11.39 -3.61
CA GLU A 630 -4.80 11.39 -2.37
C GLU A 630 -5.52 10.06 -2.10
N ARG A 631 -5.51 9.16 -3.09
CA ARG A 631 -6.19 7.87 -3.00
C ARG A 631 -5.44 6.94 -2.06
N TRP A 632 -6.19 6.06 -1.41
CA TRP A 632 -5.58 4.89 -0.81
C TRP A 632 -5.05 3.95 -1.90
N ASP A 633 -3.86 3.42 -1.70
CA ASP A 633 -3.33 2.37 -2.57
C ASP A 633 -3.97 1.00 -2.24
N VAL A 634 -3.77 0.03 -3.15
CA VAL A 634 -4.32 -1.33 -3.02
C VAL A 634 -3.87 -2.01 -1.73
N THR A 635 -2.67 -1.70 -1.25
CA THR A 635 -2.12 -2.30 -0.03
C THR A 635 -2.80 -1.73 1.22
N GLN A 636 -3.06 -0.42 1.27
CA GLN A 636 -3.84 0.24 2.32
C GLN A 636 -5.27 -0.30 2.34
N ILE A 637 -5.88 -0.46 1.17
CA ILE A 637 -7.21 -1.08 1.01
C ILE A 637 -7.21 -2.50 1.57
N LYS A 638 -6.25 -3.35 1.17
CA LYS A 638 -6.15 -4.74 1.66
C LYS A 638 -5.97 -4.77 3.18
N SER A 639 -5.08 -3.92 3.69
CA SER A 639 -4.75 -3.84 5.10
C SER A 639 -6.00 -3.52 5.94
N GLU A 640 -6.80 -2.54 5.54
CA GLU A 640 -8.05 -2.23 6.23
C GLU A 640 -9.11 -3.34 6.06
N LEU A 641 -9.24 -3.95 4.88
CA LEU A 641 -10.17 -5.06 4.66
C LEU A 641 -9.84 -6.27 5.54
N LEU A 642 -8.56 -6.63 5.69
CA LEU A 642 -8.13 -7.70 6.59
C LEU A 642 -8.46 -7.38 8.05
N ARG A 643 -8.25 -6.13 8.48
CA ARG A 643 -8.64 -5.69 9.83
C ARG A 643 -10.15 -5.79 10.06
N LEU A 644 -10.96 -5.39 9.08
CA LEU A 644 -12.42 -5.52 9.14
C LEU A 644 -12.85 -6.98 9.13
N LEU A 645 -12.19 -7.84 8.35
CA LEU A 645 -12.44 -9.27 8.30
C LEU A 645 -12.12 -9.93 9.65
N ASP A 646 -10.96 -9.62 10.24
CA ASP A 646 -10.56 -10.12 11.56
C ASP A 646 -11.53 -9.63 12.65
N ALA A 647 -11.89 -8.35 12.65
CA ALA A 647 -12.86 -7.80 13.60
C ALA A 647 -14.25 -8.46 13.47
N ASN A 648 -14.64 -8.81 12.24
CA ASN A 648 -15.90 -9.49 11.97
C ASN A 648 -15.87 -10.99 12.32
N GLN A 649 -14.71 -11.65 12.20
CA GLN A 649 -14.58 -13.08 12.48
C GLN A 649 -14.26 -13.38 13.95
N LYS A 650 -13.31 -12.64 14.53
CA LYS A 650 -12.68 -12.83 15.85
C LYS A 650 -12.60 -11.50 16.64
N PRO A 651 -13.74 -10.85 16.93
CA PRO A 651 -13.78 -9.55 17.60
C PRO A 651 -13.05 -9.52 18.95
N GLU A 652 -12.97 -10.67 19.64
CA GLU A 652 -12.31 -10.84 20.93
C GLU A 652 -10.78 -10.72 20.89
N LYS A 653 -10.17 -10.81 19.70
CA LYS A 653 -8.71 -10.74 19.50
C LYS A 653 -8.21 -9.37 19.04
N ILE A 654 -9.10 -8.38 18.95
CA ILE A 654 -8.74 -7.06 18.45
C ILE A 654 -8.05 -6.25 19.55
N GLU A 655 -6.79 -5.90 19.31
CA GLU A 655 -5.94 -5.13 20.23
C GLU A 655 -5.60 -3.72 19.72
N SER A 656 -6.05 -3.36 18.50
CA SER A 656 -5.81 -2.00 17.99
C SER A 656 -6.66 -0.98 18.75
N ALA A 657 -6.00 -0.04 19.42
CA ALA A 657 -6.66 1.00 20.20
C ALA A 657 -7.58 1.86 19.33
N GLU A 658 -7.19 2.16 18.08
CA GLU A 658 -8.03 2.97 17.18
C GLU A 658 -9.30 2.24 16.71
N LEU A 659 -9.23 0.92 16.46
CA LEU A 659 -10.39 0.11 16.10
C LEU A 659 -11.38 0.05 17.26
N LEU A 660 -10.88 -0.19 18.46
CA LEU A 660 -11.71 -0.28 19.66
C LEU A 660 -12.33 1.08 20.00
N ALA A 661 -11.58 2.18 19.88
CA ALA A 661 -12.08 3.53 20.11
C ALA A 661 -13.28 3.83 19.20
N GLU A 662 -13.17 3.55 17.91
CA GLU A 662 -14.29 3.75 16.99
C GLU A 662 -15.42 2.77 17.24
N GLU A 663 -15.11 1.50 17.54
CA GLU A 663 -16.12 0.48 17.81
C GLU A 663 -17.00 0.88 19.01
N ILE A 664 -16.40 1.37 20.09
CA ILE A 664 -17.13 1.88 21.26
C ILE A 664 -18.10 3.00 20.84
N PHE A 665 -17.65 3.96 20.02
CA PHE A 665 -18.51 5.05 19.56
C PHE A 665 -19.59 4.55 18.59
N SER A 666 -19.27 3.61 17.71
CA SER A 666 -20.21 3.06 16.71
C SER A 666 -21.34 2.23 17.32
N ARG A 667 -21.19 1.76 18.55
CA ARG A 667 -22.24 1.09 19.33
C ARG A 667 -23.13 2.05 20.12
N SER A 668 -22.77 3.33 20.18
CA SER A 668 -23.60 4.37 20.78
C SER A 668 -24.90 4.53 20.00
N LYS A 669 -25.99 4.91 20.68
CA LYS A 669 -27.24 5.36 20.04
C LYS A 669 -27.04 6.57 19.10
N TYR A 670 -25.92 7.27 19.23
CA TYR A 670 -25.55 8.44 18.44
C TYR A 670 -24.54 8.13 17.33
N ALA A 671 -24.34 6.85 16.97
CA ALA A 671 -23.35 6.40 16.00
C ALA A 671 -23.46 7.01 14.59
N SER A 672 -24.62 7.57 14.20
CA SER A 672 -24.79 8.24 12.91
C SER A 672 -24.20 9.66 12.87
N GLN A 673 -23.83 10.24 14.02
CA GLN A 673 -23.46 11.66 14.15
C GLN A 673 -21.97 11.89 14.47
N TYR A 674 -21.20 10.83 14.76
CA TYR A 674 -19.78 10.99 15.03
C TYR A 674 -18.99 11.24 13.74
N LYS A 675 -17.88 11.97 13.88
CA LYS A 675 -16.90 12.20 12.84
C LYS A 675 -15.62 11.47 13.20
N TRP A 676 -15.14 10.65 12.27
CA TRP A 676 -13.83 10.04 12.36
C TRP A 676 -12.77 10.99 11.84
N ASN A 677 -11.68 11.13 12.60
CA ASN A 677 -10.49 11.84 12.17
C ASN A 677 -9.35 10.82 12.05
N SER A 678 -9.04 10.43 10.81
CA SER A 678 -7.98 9.45 10.51
C SER A 678 -6.60 9.95 10.90
N ASP A 679 -6.38 11.27 10.86
CA ASP A 679 -5.14 11.88 11.27
C ASP A 679 -4.95 11.78 12.79
N LYS A 680 -6.01 11.96 13.58
CA LYS A 680 -5.93 11.89 15.05
C LYS A 680 -6.25 10.51 15.63
N LEU A 681 -6.60 9.54 14.78
CA LEU A 681 -7.12 8.23 15.18
C LEU A 681 -8.26 8.36 16.19
N SER A 682 -9.18 9.29 15.93
CA SER A 682 -10.17 9.71 16.91
C SER A 682 -11.60 9.79 16.37
N ALA A 683 -12.56 9.27 17.12
CA ALA A 683 -13.98 9.47 16.91
C ALA A 683 -14.46 10.65 17.78
N SER A 684 -15.10 11.65 17.18
CA SER A 684 -15.59 12.81 17.91
C SER A 684 -17.01 13.20 17.55
N MET A 685 -17.74 13.79 18.49
CA MET A 685 -19.08 14.32 18.28
C MET A 685 -19.23 15.68 18.94
N ASP A 686 -19.73 16.65 18.17
CA ASP A 686 -20.08 17.99 18.65
C ASP A 686 -21.57 18.04 18.99
N LEU A 687 -21.89 18.40 20.23
CA LEU A 687 -23.25 18.54 20.73
C LEU A 687 -23.76 19.99 20.56
N ALA A 688 -25.08 20.14 20.57
CA ALA A 688 -25.74 21.44 20.35
C ALA A 688 -25.35 22.48 21.43
N ASN A 689 -25.17 22.03 22.67
CA ASN A 689 -24.78 22.85 23.83
C ASN A 689 -23.28 23.27 23.86
N GLY A 690 -22.50 22.93 22.83
CA GLY A 690 -21.08 23.28 22.74
C GLY A 690 -20.12 22.26 23.34
N LEU A 691 -20.60 21.14 23.92
CA LEU A 691 -19.72 20.04 24.35
C LEU A 691 -19.25 19.19 23.16
N ARG A 692 -17.99 18.79 23.22
CA ARG A 692 -17.34 17.83 22.31
C ARG A 692 -16.91 16.63 23.12
N ILE A 693 -17.32 15.44 22.69
CA ILE A 693 -16.81 14.17 23.20
C ILE A 693 -15.89 13.59 22.13
N CYS A 694 -14.71 13.12 22.55
CA CYS A 694 -13.70 12.55 21.67
C CYS A 694 -13.17 11.26 22.29
N LEU A 695 -13.13 10.18 21.52
CA LEU A 695 -12.37 8.97 21.83
C LEU A 695 -11.17 8.91 20.91
N ILE A 696 -9.98 8.67 21.45
CA ILE A 696 -8.71 8.65 20.70
C ILE A 696 -8.06 7.29 20.94
N GLY A 697 -7.73 6.57 19.87
CA GLY A 697 -6.88 5.38 19.96
C GLY A 697 -5.42 5.80 20.09
N ASP A 698 -4.85 5.67 21.28
CA ASP A 698 -3.44 5.88 21.53
C ASP A 698 -2.69 4.55 21.39
N GLU A 699 -2.31 4.23 20.16
CA GLU A 699 -1.50 3.03 19.87
C GLU A 699 -0.14 3.11 20.60
N SER A 700 0.39 4.33 20.84
CA SER A 700 1.69 4.52 21.51
C SER A 700 1.73 4.07 22.97
N ARG A 701 0.57 4.04 23.61
CA ARG A 701 0.42 3.62 25.01
C ARG A 701 -0.49 2.41 25.16
N ASN A 702 -0.98 1.86 24.05
CA ASN A 702 -1.97 0.79 24.01
C ASN A 702 -3.22 1.12 24.84
N ARG A 703 -3.74 2.33 24.65
CA ARG A 703 -4.84 2.90 25.45
C ARG A 703 -5.86 3.59 24.56
N ILE A 704 -7.10 3.62 25.04
CA ILE A 704 -8.12 4.50 24.48
C ILE A 704 -8.24 5.69 25.42
N LEU A 705 -8.09 6.89 24.89
CA LEU A 705 -8.29 8.13 25.63
C LEU A 705 -9.72 8.62 25.39
N ILE A 706 -10.36 9.14 26.43
CA ILE A 706 -11.60 9.90 26.34
C ILE A 706 -11.31 11.35 26.73
N GLN A 707 -11.82 12.28 25.92
CA GLN A 707 -11.76 13.70 26.18
C GLN A 707 -13.16 14.31 26.04
N ILE A 708 -13.59 15.05 27.05
CA ILE A 708 -14.84 15.79 27.07
C ILE A 708 -14.50 17.27 27.28
N ASN A 709 -14.70 18.05 26.23
CA ASN A 709 -14.32 19.46 26.19
C ASN A 709 -15.54 20.33 25.90
N TRP A 710 -15.69 21.45 26.61
CA TRP A 710 -16.66 22.48 26.23
C TRP A 710 -16.01 23.54 25.36
N VAL A 711 -16.61 23.82 24.20
CA VAL A 711 -16.22 24.89 23.27
C VAL A 711 -17.29 25.97 23.31
N ASN A 712 -16.89 27.20 23.64
CA ASN A 712 -17.79 28.35 23.67
C ASN A 712 -18.32 28.64 22.25
N LYS A 713 -19.64 28.48 22.04
CA LYS A 713 -20.31 28.77 20.76
C LYS A 713 -20.90 30.19 20.67
N GLY A 714 -20.62 31.09 21.63
CA GLY A 714 -20.88 32.53 21.50
C GLY A 714 -22.31 33.02 21.79
N GLY A 715 -23.14 32.28 22.52
CA GLY A 715 -24.49 32.70 22.90
C GLY A 715 -24.61 33.30 24.31
N ASP A 716 -25.42 34.36 24.44
CA ASP A 716 -25.64 35.15 25.67
C ASP A 716 -26.44 34.41 26.75
N SER A 717 -25.77 33.63 27.61
CA SER A 717 -26.24 33.34 29.00
C SER A 717 -25.15 32.67 29.87
N GLN A 718 -24.01 33.33 30.05
CA GLN A 718 -22.84 32.78 30.77
C GLN A 718 -23.11 32.31 32.23
N ARG A 719 -24.07 32.90 32.96
CA ARG A 719 -24.33 32.54 34.38
C ARG A 719 -25.08 31.21 34.58
N ASN A 720 -25.96 30.82 33.66
CA ASN A 720 -26.71 29.55 33.77
C ASN A 720 -25.88 28.35 33.27
N ILE A 721 -24.98 28.58 32.30
CA ILE A 721 -24.07 27.57 31.75
C ILE A 721 -23.11 27.06 32.83
N LEU A 722 -22.61 27.94 33.72
CA LEU A 722 -21.66 27.56 34.78
C LEU A 722 -22.23 26.55 35.80
N LYS A 723 -23.44 26.79 36.32
CA LYS A 723 -24.13 25.87 37.25
C LYS A 723 -24.41 24.51 36.60
N TRP A 724 -24.72 24.54 35.30
CA TRP A 724 -25.01 23.36 34.53
C TRP A 724 -23.74 22.54 34.23
N LEU A 725 -22.65 23.19 33.78
CA LEU A 725 -21.34 22.57 33.54
C LEU A 725 -20.79 21.85 34.78
N GLU A 726 -21.01 22.40 35.99
CA GLU A 726 -20.56 21.78 37.23
C GLU A 726 -21.28 20.44 37.49
N ARG A 727 -22.62 20.44 37.39
CA ARG A 727 -23.44 19.23 37.56
C ARG A 727 -23.12 18.19 36.49
N THR A 728 -23.01 18.63 35.24
CA THR A 728 -22.70 17.80 34.09
C THR A 728 -21.33 17.14 34.23
N SER A 729 -20.31 17.90 34.63
CA SER A 729 -18.97 17.36 34.87
C SER A 729 -18.94 16.33 35.99
N ASN A 730 -19.63 16.59 37.12
CA ASN A 730 -19.65 15.65 38.24
C ASN A 730 -20.36 14.33 37.87
N LYS A 731 -21.42 14.39 37.08
CA LYS A 731 -22.11 13.18 36.58
C LYS A 731 -21.25 12.43 35.55
N ALA A 732 -20.65 13.12 34.59
CA ALA A 732 -19.74 12.51 33.61
C ALA A 732 -18.56 11.82 34.31
N TYR A 733 -17.94 12.48 35.30
CA TYR A 733 -16.88 11.89 36.13
C TYR A 733 -17.33 10.58 36.81
N ARG A 734 -18.54 10.55 37.39
CA ARG A 734 -19.09 9.34 38.02
C ARG A 734 -19.29 8.20 37.02
N LEU A 735 -19.93 8.48 35.88
CA LEU A 735 -20.19 7.48 34.83
C LEU A 735 -18.89 6.88 34.28
N LEU A 736 -17.88 7.72 34.05
CA LEU A 736 -16.55 7.29 33.61
C LEU A 736 -15.91 6.35 34.65
N LYS A 737 -15.94 6.73 35.93
CA LYS A 737 -15.38 5.92 37.03
C LYS A 737 -16.12 4.59 37.21
N GLU A 738 -17.45 4.59 37.14
CA GLU A 738 -18.28 3.38 37.19
C GLU A 738 -17.97 2.42 36.03
N SER A 739 -17.61 2.97 34.88
CA SER A 739 -17.21 2.20 33.69
C SER A 739 -15.72 1.81 33.68
N LYS A 740 -15.00 2.10 34.78
CA LYS A 740 -13.56 1.86 34.99
C LYS A 740 -12.61 2.65 34.08
N TRP A 741 -12.99 3.84 33.62
CA TRP A 741 -12.03 4.78 33.06
C TRP A 741 -11.12 5.33 34.17
N VAL A 742 -9.82 5.41 33.91
CA VAL A 742 -8.85 6.09 34.76
C VAL A 742 -8.83 7.56 34.37
N ILE A 743 -9.24 8.44 35.28
CA ILE A 743 -9.38 9.88 34.99
C ILE A 743 -8.06 10.58 35.33
N GLU A 744 -7.46 11.23 34.34
CA GLU A 744 -6.17 11.94 34.48
C GLU A 744 -6.39 13.41 34.82
N THR A 745 -7.33 14.06 34.12
CA THR A 745 -7.63 15.48 34.36
C THR A 745 -9.14 15.68 34.49
N ASN A 746 -9.51 16.52 35.46
CA ASN A 746 -10.84 17.07 35.61
C ASN A 746 -10.69 18.53 35.98
N SER A 747 -10.41 19.35 34.97
CA SER A 747 -10.16 20.78 35.15
C SER A 747 -11.39 21.57 34.75
N LYS A 748 -11.72 22.55 35.61
CA LYS A 748 -12.84 23.47 35.44
C LYS A 748 -12.30 24.87 35.57
N SER A 749 -12.48 25.69 34.53
CA SER A 749 -12.30 27.14 34.62
C SER A 749 -13.64 27.83 34.33
N GLY A 750 -13.77 29.11 34.69
CA GLY A 750 -15.00 29.88 34.45
C GLY A 750 -15.42 29.97 32.97
N GLN A 751 -14.62 29.47 32.03
CA GLN A 751 -14.91 29.43 30.59
C GLN A 751 -14.56 28.09 29.93
N SER A 752 -14.19 27.04 30.68
CA SER A 752 -13.86 25.75 30.09
C SER A 752 -14.14 24.56 31.01
N LEU A 753 -14.60 23.48 30.40
CA LEU A 753 -14.64 22.14 30.99
C LEU A 753 -13.70 21.25 30.19
N ASN A 754 -12.76 20.58 30.85
CA ASN A 754 -11.93 19.55 30.25
C ASN A 754 -11.83 18.35 31.21
N ILE A 755 -12.43 17.24 30.78
CA ILE A 755 -12.29 15.94 31.43
C ILE A 755 -11.50 15.05 30.49
N SER A 756 -10.38 14.52 30.95
CA SER A 756 -9.63 13.50 30.24
C SER A 756 -9.46 12.25 31.08
N GLY A 757 -9.52 11.09 30.44
CA GLY A 757 -9.20 9.82 31.04
C GLY A 757 -8.78 8.80 30.00
N PHE A 758 -8.39 7.62 30.46
CA PHE A 758 -7.99 6.51 29.60
C PHE A 758 -8.51 5.18 30.10
N ILE A 759 -8.51 4.20 29.21
CA ILE A 759 -8.66 2.78 29.52
C ILE A 759 -7.62 2.01 28.71
N ASP A 760 -6.91 1.08 29.34
CA ASP A 760 -5.98 0.20 28.63
C ASP A 760 -6.74 -0.77 27.73
N VAL A 761 -6.21 -1.05 26.54
CA VAL A 761 -6.83 -1.93 25.54
C VAL A 761 -7.18 -3.30 26.14
N GLU A 762 -6.30 -3.89 26.94
CA GLU A 762 -6.53 -5.18 27.62
C GLU A 762 -7.80 -5.19 28.48
N ASN A 763 -8.18 -4.03 29.02
CA ASN A 763 -9.36 -3.85 29.86
C ASN A 763 -10.64 -3.53 29.07
N THR A 764 -10.58 -3.49 27.73
CA THR A 764 -11.73 -3.20 26.85
C THR A 764 -12.43 -4.46 26.36
N SER A 765 -11.72 -5.59 26.28
CA SER A 765 -12.26 -6.85 25.78
C SER A 765 -13.46 -7.32 26.62
N GLY A 766 -14.58 -7.63 25.95
CA GLY A 766 -15.85 -8.00 26.59
C GLY A 766 -16.60 -6.85 27.28
N ARG A 767 -16.12 -5.60 27.20
CA ARG A 767 -16.71 -4.43 27.89
C ARG A 767 -17.14 -3.31 26.96
N ILE A 768 -16.94 -3.46 25.64
CA ILE A 768 -17.26 -2.47 24.61
C ILE A 768 -18.71 -1.96 24.75
N ASP A 769 -19.69 -2.85 24.95
CA ASP A 769 -21.10 -2.45 25.10
C ASP A 769 -21.35 -1.61 26.37
N VAL A 770 -20.61 -1.88 27.45
CA VAL A 770 -20.69 -1.09 28.69
C VAL A 770 -20.08 0.29 28.47
N LEU A 771 -18.95 0.36 27.76
CA LEU A 771 -18.28 1.62 27.41
C LEU A 771 -19.15 2.46 26.46
N ALA A 772 -19.82 1.84 25.49
CA ALA A 772 -20.75 2.52 24.60
C ALA A 772 -21.96 3.09 25.35
N LYS A 773 -22.55 2.30 26.26
CA LYS A 773 -23.62 2.78 27.15
C LYS A 773 -23.17 3.91 28.06
N CYS A 774 -21.92 3.89 28.52
CA CYS A 774 -21.34 5.00 29.27
C CYS A 774 -21.37 6.29 28.45
N ILE A 775 -20.99 6.23 27.17
CA ILE A 775 -21.05 7.38 26.26
C ILE A 775 -22.49 7.83 26.04
N ASP A 776 -23.42 6.91 25.80
CA ASP A 776 -24.85 7.25 25.67
C ASP A 776 -25.37 7.99 26.91
N ASN A 777 -25.05 7.49 28.10
CA ASN A 777 -25.48 8.09 29.36
C ASN A 777 -24.84 9.47 29.58
N ILE A 778 -23.57 9.63 29.18
CA ILE A 778 -22.87 10.91 29.21
C ILE A 778 -23.58 11.89 28.26
N ILE A 779 -23.82 11.51 26.99
CA ILE A 779 -24.50 12.35 25.99
C ILE A 779 -25.93 12.70 26.45
N TYR A 780 -26.69 11.73 26.96
CA TYR A 780 -28.06 11.93 27.43
C TYR A 780 -28.11 12.94 28.59
N THR A 781 -27.24 12.74 29.60
CA THR A 781 -27.11 13.65 30.76
C THR A 781 -26.63 15.05 30.36
N ILE A 782 -25.97 15.15 29.21
CA ILE A 782 -25.43 16.39 28.68
C ILE A 782 -26.47 17.11 27.80
N ASN A 783 -27.37 16.40 27.13
CA ASN A 783 -28.39 17.03 26.29
C ASN A 783 -29.65 17.43 27.07
N PHE A 784 -29.93 16.78 28.20
CA PHE A 784 -31.11 16.98 29.06
C PHE A 784 -30.68 17.21 30.52
#